data_AF-A0A077Z7R0-F1
#
_entry.id   AF-A0A077Z7R0-F1
#
_cell.length_a   1.000
_cell.length_b   1.000
_cell.length_c   1.000
_cell.angle_alpha   90.00
_cell.angle_beta   90.00
_cell.angle_gamma   90.00
#
_symmetry.space_group_name_H-M   'P 1'
#
loop_
_entity.id
_entity.type
_entity.pdbx_description
1 polymer ?
#
loop_
_entity_poly.entity_id
_entity_poly.type
_entity_poly.pdbx_seq_one_letter_code
_entity_poly.pdbx_strand_id
1 'polypeptide(L)'
;MKTFLGVSRSRESIFSAQLTLLTTAFLGCLSTVSTQALDGYHTVKVEQGFIKGRLWNITNRQVQVYLGIPYAEPPIGPLRFQKPIKKKPWEGDHIAFEYGPPCIQFMDFHEHDRFSGSNMKRQKEDCLYLNIFSPYEENADTLYPVIVWIHGGSLLAGSSDSGVDTEVALKNIVLKNVTLVTLNYRLGPLGFLSTSLSDAKGNFGIWDQIEALAWLQANIREFNGDPDMVTVMGESAGGSSASLLALSPVTKGLVHRAILMSGSITAGWALQRFGVPNWSVDNLYKYLTCEKKITSEESWAQVEATQDYGCNFMEHALQCDSTVTEKDVYECIKLKADFSNPLMRKAFTYEVTYASPFKPNDDNSFQLGLGQVIIDGEIIPYNVNELLSNLSRVPILIGVADVEWAHKKAVFYGFKSYTSINEQIALEKAQMIVQQSFMPYFDNTLPNSTLKMIALVALHHYLVWNDSGPPWDMTKFVQALQRMESDIEFTAPMLKEIDLYLNNNQSVYLYSFEHVPSNDIVEEEWVNVNLFGLKRKVRTERKLPIKRAFHGLDHAFIFTEGYSSNIFFSYNDADYKVSDAWCRFITNFAKTGNPTPQPVHGIVWPPMESHHNGYLTIDWPLRVTESGARRWRHAEFWNNLIPTLVSVVRGPDESKYKTLNVDEQLQLAAFRRAWWALWVLVAGIAVFLWIVIVCLVTQKCLDFRSRHYKNIIVADV
;
A
#
# COMPACT_ATOMS: atom_id res chain seq x y z
N MET A 1 18.35 -55.50 31.91
CA MET A 1 17.23 -56.14 32.63
C MET A 1 16.07 -56.29 31.66
N LYS A 2 16.06 -57.41 30.92
CA LYS A 2 15.09 -58.54 30.98
C LYS A 2 13.82 -58.26 30.15
N THR A 3 13.76 -58.66 28.86
CA THR A 3 13.30 -59.98 28.30
C THR A 3 11.79 -60.21 28.53
N PHE A 4 10.96 -60.63 27.56
CA PHE A 4 10.92 -61.84 26.71
C PHE A 4 9.88 -61.60 25.56
N LEU A 5 10.11 -61.88 24.27
CA LEU A 5 10.26 -63.14 23.51
C LEU A 5 8.97 -63.95 23.20
N GLY A 6 8.77 -64.23 21.89
CA GLY A 6 8.26 -65.52 21.38
C GLY A 6 6.90 -65.47 20.63
N VAL A 7 6.62 -66.20 19.54
CA VAL A 7 7.29 -67.25 18.74
C VAL A 7 6.52 -67.43 17.40
N SER A 8 7.28 -67.74 16.33
CA SER A 8 7.02 -68.41 15.02
C SER A 8 5.75 -69.30 14.84
N ARG A 9 5.27 -69.76 13.66
CA ARG A 9 5.89 -70.22 12.38
C ARG A 9 4.79 -70.71 11.40
N SER A 10 4.99 -70.58 10.08
CA SER A 10 4.65 -71.50 8.93
C SER A 10 3.20 -72.03 8.76
N ARG A 11 2.59 -72.27 7.57
CA ARG A 11 3.07 -72.65 6.23
C ARG A 11 1.85 -72.63 5.25
N GLU A 12 2.11 -72.34 3.98
CA GLU A 12 1.49 -72.77 2.69
C GLU A 12 0.25 -73.70 2.78
N SER A 13 -0.84 -73.59 2.03
CA SER A 13 -1.08 -73.30 0.61
C SER A 13 -2.61 -73.34 0.37
N ILE A 14 -3.15 -72.62 -0.62
CA ILE A 14 -4.18 -73.07 -1.58
C ILE A 14 -4.32 -71.96 -2.62
N PHE A 15 -4.01 -72.35 -3.85
CA PHE A 15 -4.05 -71.55 -5.08
C PHE A 15 -5.50 -71.32 -5.54
N SER A 16 -5.69 -70.17 -6.21
CA SER A 16 -6.66 -69.93 -7.28
C SER A 16 -8.14 -69.83 -6.90
N ALA A 17 -8.61 -68.61 -6.68
CA ALA A 17 -9.68 -68.00 -7.48
C ALA A 17 -9.88 -66.53 -7.06
N GLN A 18 -10.12 -65.66 -8.05
CA GLN A 18 -10.59 -64.27 -7.92
C GLN A 18 -9.54 -63.19 -7.63
N LEU A 19 -8.54 -63.15 -8.51
CA LEU A 19 -7.86 -61.93 -8.92
C LEU A 19 -8.83 -61.07 -9.77
N THR A 20 -9.88 -60.50 -9.16
CA THR A 20 -10.88 -59.70 -9.89
C THR A 20 -11.72 -58.76 -9.01
N LEU A 21 -11.14 -58.10 -7.99
CA LEU A 21 -11.86 -57.06 -7.23
C LEU A 21 -10.88 -56.17 -6.45
N LEU A 22 -9.92 -55.58 -7.16
CA LEU A 22 -8.94 -54.64 -6.61
C LEU A 22 -8.73 -53.39 -7.49
N THR A 23 -9.61 -53.15 -8.47
CA THR A 23 -9.44 -52.09 -9.48
C THR A 23 -10.64 -51.15 -9.66
N THR A 24 -11.67 -51.21 -8.82
CA THR A 24 -12.92 -50.44 -9.00
C THR A 24 -13.27 -49.42 -7.90
N ALA A 25 -12.39 -49.17 -6.92
CA ALA A 25 -12.64 -48.18 -5.85
C ALA A 25 -11.63 -47.01 -5.80
N PHE A 26 -10.77 -46.87 -6.82
CA PHE A 26 -9.84 -45.74 -6.99
C PHE A 26 -10.10 -44.92 -8.27
N LEU A 27 -11.30 -45.03 -8.84
CA LEU A 27 -11.72 -44.37 -10.09
C LEU A 27 -12.83 -43.32 -9.90
N GLY A 28 -13.08 -42.89 -8.65
CA GLY A 28 -14.17 -42.00 -8.28
C GLY A 28 -13.73 -40.63 -7.73
N CYS A 29 -12.66 -40.04 -8.27
CA CYS A 29 -12.34 -38.61 -8.11
C CYS A 29 -11.21 -38.21 -9.09
N LEU A 30 -11.40 -38.48 -10.38
CA LEU A 30 -10.69 -37.75 -11.42
C LEU A 30 -11.56 -36.54 -11.76
N SER A 31 -11.52 -35.50 -10.92
CA SER A 31 -11.73 -34.16 -11.45
C SER A 31 -10.62 -33.98 -12.50
N THR A 32 -11.01 -33.78 -13.75
CA THR A 32 -10.06 -33.43 -14.81
C THR A 32 -9.42 -32.11 -14.40
N VAL A 33 -8.28 -32.17 -13.71
CA VAL A 33 -7.37 -31.03 -13.57
C VAL A 33 -6.96 -30.74 -15.01
N SER A 34 -7.44 -29.61 -15.55
CA SER A 34 -6.98 -29.11 -16.85
C SER A 34 -5.58 -28.55 -16.62
N THR A 35 -4.61 -29.45 -16.51
CA THR A 35 -3.23 -29.16 -16.19
C THR A 35 -2.63 -28.24 -17.25
N GLN A 36 -2.08 -27.11 -16.81
CA GLN A 36 -1.08 -26.35 -17.54
C GLN A 36 0.01 -27.30 -18.07
N ALA A 37 0.11 -27.40 -19.40
CA ALA A 37 1.17 -28.17 -20.04
C ALA A 37 2.13 -27.21 -20.75
N LEU A 38 3.42 -27.31 -20.41
CA LEU A 38 4.47 -26.66 -21.20
C LEU A 38 4.48 -27.30 -22.59
N ASP A 39 4.16 -26.51 -23.59
CA ASP A 39 4.04 -26.97 -24.98
C ASP A 39 5.32 -26.68 -25.78
N GLY A 40 6.08 -25.65 -25.38
CA GLY A 40 7.35 -25.32 -26.01
C GLY A 40 7.94 -23.99 -25.56
N TYR A 41 8.78 -23.42 -26.42
CA TYR A 41 9.41 -22.12 -26.22
C TYR A 41 9.19 -21.27 -27.46
N HIS A 42 9.08 -19.95 -27.26
CA HIS A 42 8.98 -18.99 -28.36
C HIS A 42 10.00 -17.87 -28.10
N THR A 43 10.72 -17.46 -29.14
CA THR A 43 11.71 -16.39 -29.07
C THR A 43 11.23 -15.23 -29.93
N VAL A 44 11.15 -14.04 -29.33
CA VAL A 44 10.77 -12.79 -30.01
C VAL A 44 11.97 -11.86 -30.06
N LYS A 45 12.03 -11.01 -31.09
CA LYS A 45 13.07 -10.00 -31.26
C LYS A 45 12.52 -8.63 -30.87
N VAL A 46 13.07 -8.04 -29.82
CA VAL A 46 12.76 -6.67 -29.39
C VAL A 46 13.91 -5.73 -29.74
N GLU A 47 13.75 -4.43 -29.48
CA GLU A 47 14.79 -3.43 -29.77
C GLU A 47 16.12 -3.68 -29.03
N GLN A 48 16.09 -4.28 -27.83
CA GLN A 48 17.30 -4.58 -27.06
C GLN A 48 17.97 -5.92 -27.44
N GLY A 49 17.26 -6.85 -28.10
CA GLY A 49 17.78 -8.18 -28.37
C GLY A 49 16.71 -9.25 -28.49
N PHE A 50 17.09 -10.52 -28.38
CA PHE A 50 16.16 -11.64 -28.40
C PHE A 50 15.68 -11.97 -26.98
N ILE A 51 14.40 -12.32 -26.84
CA ILE A 51 13.79 -12.75 -25.57
C ILE A 51 13.14 -14.11 -25.80
N LYS A 52 13.53 -15.10 -24.99
CA LYS A 52 12.98 -16.46 -25.03
C LYS A 52 12.00 -16.69 -23.89
N GLY A 53 10.75 -16.96 -24.23
CA GLY A 53 9.65 -17.26 -23.30
C GLY A 53 9.16 -18.70 -23.42
N ARG A 54 8.12 -19.03 -22.65
CA ARG A 54 7.46 -20.34 -22.64
C ARG A 54 6.13 -20.28 -23.39
N LEU A 55 5.80 -21.34 -24.11
CA LEU A 55 4.46 -21.59 -24.63
C LEU A 55 3.75 -22.56 -23.69
N TRP A 56 2.60 -22.18 -23.17
CA TRP A 56 1.75 -23.03 -22.34
C TRP A 56 0.45 -23.31 -23.06
N ASN A 57 -0.06 -24.53 -22.89
CA ASN A 57 -1.40 -24.88 -23.31
C ASN A 57 -2.34 -24.80 -22.10
N ILE A 58 -3.29 -23.88 -22.14
CA ILE A 58 -4.32 -23.68 -21.13
C ILE A 58 -5.68 -23.90 -21.79
N THR A 59 -6.42 -24.94 -21.38
CA THR A 59 -7.75 -25.27 -21.92
C THR A 59 -7.80 -25.39 -23.45
N ASN A 60 -6.80 -26.04 -24.05
CA ASN A 60 -6.66 -26.22 -25.52
C ASN A 60 -6.38 -24.93 -26.30
N ARG A 61 -5.85 -23.90 -25.64
CA ARG A 61 -5.36 -22.66 -26.27
C ARG A 61 -3.93 -22.41 -25.85
N GLN A 62 -3.07 -22.09 -26.83
CA GLN A 62 -1.70 -21.70 -26.57
C GLN A 62 -1.63 -20.25 -26.08
N VAL A 63 -0.81 -20.03 -25.06
CA VAL A 63 -0.46 -18.71 -24.56
C VAL A 63 1.06 -18.62 -24.46
N GLN A 64 1.60 -17.44 -24.76
CA GLN A 64 3.01 -17.14 -24.59
C GLN A 64 3.23 -16.38 -23.29
N VAL A 65 4.26 -16.78 -22.53
CA VAL A 65 4.58 -16.27 -21.21
C VAL A 65 6.06 -15.90 -21.15
N TYR A 66 6.33 -14.63 -20.85
CA TYR A 66 7.66 -14.07 -20.68
C TYR A 66 7.74 -13.38 -19.33
N LEU A 67 8.65 -13.85 -18.47
CA LEU A 67 8.81 -13.36 -17.11
C LEU A 67 10.18 -12.71 -16.93
N GLY A 68 10.25 -11.60 -16.18
CA GLY A 68 11.51 -10.96 -15.84
C GLY A 68 12.21 -10.27 -17.02
N ILE A 69 11.47 -9.57 -17.88
CA ILE A 69 12.04 -8.77 -18.98
C ILE A 69 12.53 -7.43 -18.43
N PRO A 70 13.83 -7.07 -18.56
CA PRO A 70 14.33 -5.78 -18.10
C PRO A 70 13.89 -4.66 -19.04
N TYR A 71 13.13 -3.69 -18.53
CA TYR A 71 12.70 -2.53 -19.33
C TYR A 71 13.60 -1.30 -19.14
N ALA A 72 14.36 -1.24 -18.04
CA ALA A 72 15.28 -0.14 -17.73
C ALA A 72 16.63 -0.65 -17.20
N GLU A 73 17.65 0.21 -17.22
CA GLU A 73 18.92 -0.05 -16.54
C GLU A 73 18.74 -0.15 -15.02
N PRO A 74 19.51 -1.01 -14.33
CA PRO A 74 19.43 -1.15 -12.88
C PRO A 74 19.65 0.20 -12.17
N PRO A 75 18.72 0.67 -11.31
CA PRO A 75 18.79 1.97 -10.67
C PRO A 75 19.72 1.96 -9.43
N ILE A 76 20.93 1.43 -9.61
CA ILE A 76 21.94 1.23 -8.57
C ILE A 76 23.07 2.27 -8.65
N GLY A 77 23.75 2.50 -7.52
CA GLY A 77 24.90 3.39 -7.43
C GLY A 77 24.57 4.80 -7.96
N PRO A 78 25.23 5.29 -9.03
CA PRO A 78 24.98 6.63 -9.56
C PRO A 78 23.56 6.80 -10.17
N LEU A 79 22.86 5.71 -10.49
CA LEU A 79 21.48 5.72 -11.00
C LEU A 79 20.44 5.67 -9.88
N ARG A 80 20.85 5.48 -8.62
CA ARG A 80 19.93 5.53 -7.48
C ARG A 80 19.36 6.95 -7.35
N PHE A 81 18.06 7.02 -7.06
CA PHE A 81 17.28 8.27 -6.99
C PHE A 81 17.31 9.11 -8.28
N GLN A 82 17.44 8.46 -9.44
CA GLN A 82 17.35 9.12 -10.75
C GLN A 82 16.14 8.59 -11.52
N LYS A 83 15.71 9.32 -12.55
CA LYS A 83 14.76 8.78 -13.54
C LYS A 83 15.34 7.48 -14.13
N PRO A 84 14.51 6.44 -14.37
CA PRO A 84 14.98 5.23 -15.03
C PRO A 84 15.56 5.57 -16.39
N ILE A 85 16.56 4.80 -16.80
CA ILE A 85 17.19 4.94 -18.11
C ILE A 85 16.80 3.71 -18.92
N LYS A 86 16.38 3.92 -20.16
CA LYS A 86 16.09 2.86 -21.12
C LYS A 86 17.16 1.78 -21.13
N LYS A 87 16.73 0.51 -21.10
CA LYS A 87 17.63 -0.64 -21.09
C LYS A 87 18.49 -0.69 -22.36
N LYS A 88 19.81 -0.87 -22.18
CA LYS A 88 20.76 -1.07 -23.27
C LYS A 88 20.57 -2.44 -23.91
N PRO A 89 20.92 -2.59 -25.21
CA PRO A 89 20.93 -3.88 -25.86
C PRO A 89 21.79 -4.92 -25.14
N TRP A 90 21.39 -6.19 -25.19
CA TRP A 90 22.13 -7.32 -24.65
C TRP A 90 22.54 -8.29 -25.77
N GLU A 91 23.58 -9.08 -25.50
CA GLU A 91 24.05 -10.13 -26.40
C GLU A 91 23.35 -11.46 -26.08
N GLY A 92 22.95 -12.20 -27.13
CA GLY A 92 22.26 -13.48 -27.00
C GLY A 92 20.79 -13.37 -26.62
N ASP A 93 20.21 -14.52 -26.25
CA ASP A 93 18.82 -14.62 -25.83
C ASP A 93 18.69 -14.29 -24.34
N HIS A 94 17.82 -13.34 -23.99
CA HIS A 94 17.38 -13.14 -22.61
C HIS A 94 16.36 -14.22 -22.25
N ILE A 95 16.68 -15.05 -21.26
CA ILE A 95 15.83 -16.18 -20.83
C ILE A 95 14.76 -15.67 -19.86
N ALA A 96 13.54 -15.47 -20.37
CA ALA A 96 12.43 -14.88 -19.64
C ALA A 96 11.51 -15.94 -18.99
N PHE A 97 12.08 -16.82 -18.17
CA PHE A 97 11.38 -17.97 -17.59
C PHE A 97 10.96 -17.82 -16.13
N GLU A 98 11.52 -16.83 -15.43
CA GLU A 98 11.30 -16.57 -14.01
C GLU A 98 11.04 -15.09 -13.79
N TYR A 99 10.23 -14.76 -12.79
CA TYR A 99 10.00 -13.38 -12.39
C TYR A 99 11.31 -12.70 -12.00
N GLY A 100 11.46 -11.44 -12.42
CA GLY A 100 12.51 -10.57 -11.92
C GLY A 100 12.43 -10.39 -10.40
N PRO A 101 13.56 -10.08 -9.72
CA PRO A 101 13.53 -9.78 -8.29
C PRO A 101 12.59 -8.61 -7.98
N PRO A 102 11.78 -8.69 -6.91
CA PRO A 102 11.01 -7.56 -6.40
C PRO A 102 11.91 -6.39 -6.03
N CYS A 103 11.38 -5.17 -6.11
CA CYS A 103 12.06 -4.01 -5.57
C CYS A 103 12.17 -4.12 -4.04
N ILE A 104 13.14 -3.43 -3.44
CA ILE A 104 13.28 -3.40 -1.98
C ILE A 104 11.99 -2.84 -1.35
N GLN A 105 11.45 -3.61 -0.39
CA GLN A 105 10.20 -3.32 0.31
C GLN A 105 10.47 -2.56 1.62
N PHE A 106 9.59 -1.60 1.95
CA PHE A 106 9.57 -0.81 3.19
C PHE A 106 8.27 -1.00 3.98
N MET A 107 7.52 -2.06 3.64
CA MET A 107 6.41 -2.62 4.40
C MET A 107 6.39 -4.14 4.17
N ASP A 108 6.07 -4.92 5.20
CA ASP A 108 6.18 -6.39 5.17
C ASP A 108 4.88 -7.09 4.68
N PHE A 109 3.97 -6.33 4.07
CA PHE A 109 2.62 -6.80 3.71
C PHE A 109 2.62 -8.04 2.79
N HIS A 110 3.62 -8.18 1.92
CA HIS A 110 3.76 -9.30 0.99
C HIS A 110 4.93 -10.24 1.33
N GLU A 111 5.53 -10.13 2.53
CA GLU A 111 6.67 -10.99 2.94
C GLU A 111 6.31 -12.48 2.86
N HIS A 112 5.05 -12.82 3.16
CA HIS A 112 4.54 -14.18 3.22
C HIS A 112 3.42 -14.42 2.19
N ASP A 113 3.39 -13.62 1.13
CA ASP A 113 2.41 -13.78 0.05
C ASP A 113 2.51 -15.18 -0.59
N ARG A 114 1.36 -15.82 -0.84
CA ARG A 114 1.27 -17.21 -1.30
C ARG A 114 1.94 -17.43 -2.65
N PHE A 115 1.93 -16.43 -3.51
CA PHE A 115 2.42 -16.52 -4.88
C PHE A 115 3.83 -15.93 -5.00
N SER A 116 4.06 -14.75 -4.41
CA SER A 116 5.33 -14.03 -4.51
C SER A 116 6.28 -14.25 -3.33
N GLY A 117 5.86 -14.84 -2.21
CA GLY A 117 6.67 -14.91 -0.97
C GLY A 117 8.01 -15.64 -1.12
N SER A 118 8.13 -16.56 -2.09
CA SER A 118 9.42 -17.17 -2.45
C SER A 118 10.33 -16.20 -3.22
N ASN A 119 9.76 -15.44 -4.16
CA ASN A 119 10.45 -14.41 -4.94
C ASN A 119 10.81 -13.18 -4.09
N MET A 120 9.97 -12.81 -3.13
CA MET A 120 10.14 -11.67 -2.21
C MET A 120 11.44 -11.74 -1.42
N LYS A 121 11.96 -12.95 -1.16
CA LYS A 121 13.28 -13.17 -0.53
C LYS A 121 14.46 -12.68 -1.38
N ARG A 122 14.25 -12.48 -2.68
CA ARG A 122 15.26 -12.04 -3.66
C ARG A 122 15.23 -10.54 -3.93
N GLN A 123 14.54 -9.75 -3.09
CA GLN A 123 14.40 -8.31 -3.29
C GLN A 123 15.75 -7.58 -3.45
N LYS A 124 15.84 -6.70 -4.45
CA LYS A 124 17.05 -5.95 -4.81
C LYS A 124 16.70 -4.58 -5.37
N GLU A 125 17.70 -3.70 -5.52
CA GLU A 125 17.52 -2.42 -6.24
C GLU A 125 17.49 -2.61 -7.76
N ASP A 126 18.24 -3.59 -8.28
CA ASP A 126 18.07 -4.08 -9.64
C ASP A 126 16.75 -4.86 -9.72
N CYS A 127 15.65 -4.16 -10.00
CA CYS A 127 14.30 -4.70 -9.93
C CYS A 127 13.36 -4.23 -11.04
N LEU A 128 13.84 -3.42 -12.00
CA LEU A 128 13.03 -2.81 -13.06
C LEU A 128 12.73 -3.82 -14.19
N TYR A 129 11.86 -4.77 -13.87
CA TYR A 129 11.42 -5.85 -14.74
C TYR A 129 9.91 -5.84 -14.96
N LEU A 130 9.48 -6.32 -16.11
CA LEU A 130 8.08 -6.58 -16.45
C LEU A 130 7.87 -8.01 -16.94
N ASN A 131 6.62 -8.44 -16.99
CA ASN A 131 6.20 -9.76 -17.44
C ASN A 131 5.07 -9.60 -18.46
N ILE A 132 5.02 -10.46 -19.48
CA ILE A 132 4.04 -10.42 -20.55
C ILE A 132 3.38 -11.79 -20.70
N PHE A 133 2.05 -11.79 -20.71
CA PHE A 133 1.21 -12.96 -20.95
C PHE A 133 0.27 -12.64 -22.10
N SER A 134 0.33 -13.39 -23.19
CA SER A 134 -0.41 -13.06 -24.40
C SER A 134 -0.96 -14.31 -25.09
N PRO A 135 -2.12 -14.24 -25.78
CA PRO A 135 -2.54 -15.33 -26.65
C PRO A 135 -1.49 -15.58 -27.74
N TYR A 136 -1.31 -16.84 -28.11
CA TYR A 136 -0.38 -17.24 -29.16
C TYR A 136 -1.08 -18.13 -30.17
N GLU A 137 -0.95 -17.75 -31.43
CA GLU A 137 -1.38 -18.53 -32.59
C GLU A 137 -0.23 -18.49 -33.61
N GLU A 138 0.23 -19.66 -34.04
CA GLU A 138 1.35 -19.76 -34.96
C GLU A 138 1.00 -19.10 -36.30
N ASN A 139 1.83 -18.15 -36.75
CA ASN A 139 1.63 -17.36 -37.97
C ASN A 139 0.41 -16.42 -37.97
N ALA A 140 -0.13 -16.07 -36.79
CA ALA A 140 -1.18 -15.06 -36.70
C ALA A 140 -0.59 -13.66 -36.51
N ASP A 141 -1.00 -12.71 -37.36
CA ASP A 141 -0.70 -11.27 -37.22
C ASP A 141 -1.72 -10.53 -36.31
N THR A 142 -2.51 -11.29 -35.53
CA THR A 142 -3.56 -10.72 -34.67
C THR A 142 -2.94 -9.99 -33.50
N LEU A 143 -3.30 -8.72 -33.31
CA LEU A 143 -2.94 -7.94 -32.13
C LEU A 143 -4.09 -7.93 -31.12
N TYR A 144 -3.74 -8.03 -29.84
CA TYR A 144 -4.67 -8.07 -28.72
C TYR A 144 -4.53 -6.81 -27.86
N PRO A 145 -5.64 -6.25 -27.32
CA PRO A 145 -5.58 -5.13 -26.40
C PRO A 145 -4.72 -5.45 -25.18
N VAL A 146 -4.02 -4.46 -24.65
CA VAL A 146 -3.05 -4.64 -23.57
C VAL A 146 -3.62 -4.09 -22.26
N ILE A 147 -3.63 -4.90 -21.21
CA ILE A 147 -3.85 -4.45 -19.82
C ILE A 147 -2.49 -4.43 -19.11
N VAL A 148 -2.12 -3.28 -18.56
CA VAL A 148 -0.92 -3.10 -17.75
C VAL A 148 -1.33 -3.01 -16.29
N TRP A 149 -1.06 -4.08 -15.52
CA TRP A 149 -1.33 -4.19 -14.10
C TRP A 149 -0.24 -3.51 -13.27
N ILE A 150 -0.66 -2.57 -12.42
CA ILE A 150 0.17 -1.85 -11.46
C ILE A 150 -0.28 -2.27 -10.06
N HIS A 151 0.61 -2.95 -9.34
CA HIS A 151 0.31 -3.45 -8.00
C HIS A 151 0.17 -2.30 -6.98
N GLY A 152 -0.70 -2.52 -5.99
CA GLY A 152 -0.84 -1.69 -4.80
C GLY A 152 0.28 -1.91 -3.78
N GLY A 153 0.03 -1.50 -2.53
CA GLY A 153 0.97 -1.64 -1.40
C GLY A 153 1.51 -0.31 -0.87
N SER A 154 0.68 0.75 -0.85
CA SER A 154 1.00 2.06 -0.25
C SER A 154 2.28 2.73 -0.76
N LEU A 155 2.69 2.40 -2.00
CA LEU A 155 3.97 2.81 -2.60
C LEU A 155 5.20 2.39 -1.77
N LEU A 156 5.06 1.42 -0.86
CA LEU A 156 6.08 0.92 0.06
C LEU A 156 6.31 -0.59 -0.07
N ALA A 157 5.33 -1.33 -0.58
CA ALA A 157 5.39 -2.76 -0.81
C ALA A 157 4.68 -3.16 -2.12
N GLY A 158 4.87 -4.42 -2.51
CA GLY A 158 4.31 -5.06 -3.69
C GLY A 158 5.36 -5.42 -4.74
N SER A 159 4.96 -6.29 -5.67
CA SER A 159 5.73 -6.74 -6.82
C SER A 159 4.79 -7.16 -7.96
N SER A 160 5.35 -7.33 -9.15
CA SER A 160 4.62 -7.77 -10.36
C SER A 160 3.95 -9.15 -10.26
N ASP A 161 4.31 -9.95 -9.26
CA ASP A 161 3.76 -11.28 -8.94
C ASP A 161 3.02 -11.33 -7.59
N SER A 162 2.94 -10.20 -6.85
CA SER A 162 2.21 -10.12 -5.57
C SER A 162 0.72 -10.32 -5.79
N GLY A 163 0.11 -11.32 -5.15
CA GLY A 163 -1.31 -11.61 -5.33
C GLY A 163 -1.69 -12.01 -6.76
N VAL A 164 -0.77 -12.58 -7.53
CA VAL A 164 -1.04 -13.04 -8.91
C VAL A 164 -0.81 -14.54 -9.03
N ASP A 165 -1.89 -15.31 -9.03
CA ASP A 165 -1.85 -16.68 -9.53
C ASP A 165 -1.80 -16.63 -11.06
N THR A 166 -0.68 -17.08 -11.63
CA THR A 166 -0.46 -17.00 -13.06
C THR A 166 -1.48 -17.84 -13.85
N GLU A 167 -1.90 -19.01 -13.33
CA GLU A 167 -2.87 -19.86 -14.02
C GLU A 167 -4.25 -19.19 -14.06
N VAL A 168 -4.67 -18.61 -12.93
CA VAL A 168 -5.92 -17.86 -12.82
C VAL A 168 -5.88 -16.65 -13.73
N ALA A 169 -4.81 -15.85 -13.71
CA ALA A 169 -4.66 -14.67 -14.56
C ALA A 169 -4.75 -15.01 -16.06
N LEU A 170 -4.12 -16.12 -16.48
CA LEU A 170 -4.20 -16.60 -17.86
C LEU A 170 -5.62 -16.98 -18.25
N LYS A 171 -6.31 -17.76 -17.42
CA LYS A 171 -7.70 -18.18 -17.63
C LYS A 171 -8.67 -16.99 -17.65
N ASN A 172 -8.47 -16.05 -16.73
CA ASN A 172 -9.42 -14.96 -16.49
C ASN A 172 -9.24 -13.80 -17.45
N ILE A 173 -8.01 -13.47 -17.84
CA ILE A 173 -7.70 -12.33 -18.71
C ILE A 173 -7.23 -12.80 -20.09
N VAL A 174 -6.15 -13.59 -20.16
CA VAL A 174 -5.47 -13.88 -21.44
C VAL A 174 -6.32 -14.72 -22.39
N LEU A 175 -7.00 -15.75 -21.90
CA LEU A 175 -7.91 -16.57 -22.70
C LEU A 175 -9.13 -15.80 -23.22
N LYS A 176 -9.38 -14.59 -22.69
CA LYS A 176 -10.36 -13.65 -23.24
C LYS A 176 -9.73 -12.73 -24.30
N ASN A 177 -8.65 -13.12 -24.97
CA ASN A 177 -8.03 -12.37 -26.06
C ASN A 177 -7.53 -10.98 -25.64
N VAL A 178 -6.79 -10.92 -24.53
CA VAL A 178 -6.18 -9.70 -23.98
C VAL A 178 -4.75 -10.03 -23.56
N THR A 179 -3.79 -9.17 -23.90
CA THR A 179 -2.42 -9.27 -23.39
C THR A 179 -2.37 -8.66 -21.99
N LEU A 180 -1.89 -9.42 -21.01
CA LEU A 180 -1.65 -8.93 -19.65
C LEU A 180 -0.17 -8.63 -19.47
N VAL A 181 0.14 -7.45 -18.93
CA VAL A 181 1.47 -7.05 -18.51
C VAL A 181 1.46 -6.77 -17.02
N THR A 182 2.44 -7.28 -16.28
CA THR A 182 2.67 -6.91 -14.87
C THR A 182 4.07 -6.35 -14.72
N LEU A 183 4.28 -5.33 -13.87
CA LEU A 183 5.57 -4.65 -13.76
C LEU A 183 5.96 -4.35 -12.31
N ASN A 184 7.27 -4.35 -12.05
CA ASN A 184 7.85 -3.82 -10.83
C ASN A 184 8.16 -2.32 -11.04
N TYR A 185 8.09 -1.54 -9.97
CA TYR A 185 8.56 -0.15 -9.91
C TYR A 185 9.20 0.11 -8.53
N ARG A 186 10.11 1.09 -8.41
CA ARG A 186 10.76 1.38 -7.13
C ARG A 186 9.76 1.87 -6.08
N LEU A 187 9.97 1.46 -4.84
CA LEU A 187 9.09 1.70 -3.68
C LEU A 187 9.81 2.47 -2.58
N GLY A 188 9.04 3.02 -1.63
CA GLY A 188 9.52 3.77 -0.48
C GLY A 188 10.50 4.88 -0.85
N PRO A 189 11.58 5.12 -0.08
CA PRO A 189 12.54 6.16 -0.41
C PRO A 189 13.19 5.91 -1.79
N LEU A 190 13.39 4.66 -2.22
CA LEU A 190 14.01 4.39 -3.53
C LEU A 190 13.15 4.87 -4.70
N GLY A 191 11.82 4.86 -4.56
CA GLY A 191 10.87 5.33 -5.57
C GLY A 191 10.37 6.76 -5.36
N PHE A 192 10.29 7.22 -4.11
CA PHE A 192 9.51 8.41 -3.74
C PHE A 192 10.28 9.37 -2.82
N LEU A 193 11.61 9.29 -2.78
CA LEU A 193 12.43 10.32 -2.16
C LEU A 193 12.19 11.66 -2.86
N SER A 194 11.84 12.66 -2.06
CA SER A 194 11.57 14.02 -2.53
C SER A 194 12.71 14.98 -2.18
N THR A 195 13.00 15.88 -3.10
CA THR A 195 14.08 16.87 -2.98
C THR A 195 13.64 18.22 -3.53
N SER A 196 14.27 19.30 -3.09
CA SER A 196 14.10 20.62 -3.73
C SER A 196 15.01 20.83 -4.95
N LEU A 197 15.86 19.85 -5.27
CA LEU A 197 16.80 19.90 -6.39
C LEU A 197 16.05 19.86 -7.73
N SER A 198 16.42 20.76 -8.64
CA SER A 198 15.74 20.91 -9.93
C SER A 198 15.82 19.67 -10.83
N ASP A 199 16.88 18.88 -10.71
CA ASP A 199 17.19 17.70 -11.53
C ASP A 199 16.77 16.36 -10.90
N ALA A 200 16.37 16.36 -9.62
CA ALA A 200 16.03 15.13 -8.89
C ALA A 200 14.84 15.33 -7.94
N LYS A 201 13.73 15.89 -8.43
CA LYS A 201 12.59 16.28 -7.57
C LYS A 201 11.94 15.11 -6.81
N GLY A 202 11.83 13.94 -7.44
CA GLY A 202 11.20 12.74 -6.87
C GLY A 202 10.38 11.97 -7.91
N ASN A 203 9.34 11.25 -7.44
CA ASN A 203 8.43 10.45 -8.27
C ASN A 203 9.13 9.37 -9.14
N PHE A 204 10.32 8.90 -8.75
CA PHE A 204 11.09 7.92 -9.49
C PHE A 204 10.32 6.62 -9.77
N GLY A 205 9.51 6.17 -8.81
CA GLY A 205 8.62 5.02 -8.98
C GLY A 205 7.53 5.23 -10.02
N ILE A 206 7.03 6.46 -10.23
CA ILE A 206 6.11 6.76 -11.34
C ILE A 206 6.88 6.85 -12.66
N TRP A 207 8.08 7.42 -12.66
CA TRP A 207 8.94 7.40 -13.85
C TRP A 207 9.28 5.97 -14.30
N ASP A 208 9.47 5.02 -13.37
CA ASP A 208 9.64 3.60 -13.68
C ASP A 208 8.45 3.03 -14.47
N GLN A 209 7.23 3.36 -14.04
CA GLN A 209 6.01 2.94 -14.73
C GLN A 209 5.89 3.59 -16.12
N ILE A 210 6.28 4.87 -16.25
CA ILE A 210 6.31 5.57 -17.54
C ILE A 210 7.31 4.94 -18.50
N GLU A 211 8.50 4.57 -18.02
CA GLU A 211 9.52 3.89 -18.84
C GLU A 211 9.05 2.49 -19.26
N ALA A 212 8.36 1.75 -18.38
CA ALA A 212 7.74 0.49 -18.75
C ALA A 212 6.69 0.68 -19.85
N LEU A 213 5.84 1.71 -19.77
CA LEU A 213 4.88 2.04 -20.84
C LEU A 213 5.58 2.41 -22.16
N ALA A 214 6.67 3.18 -22.10
CA ALA A 214 7.45 3.53 -23.28
C ALA A 214 8.11 2.29 -23.92
N TRP A 215 8.62 1.37 -23.11
CA TRP A 215 9.15 0.08 -23.56
C TRP A 215 8.07 -0.76 -24.24
N LEU A 216 6.86 -0.82 -23.66
CA LEU A 216 5.72 -1.52 -24.26
C LEU A 216 5.35 -0.89 -25.61
N GLN A 217 5.27 0.43 -25.70
CA GLN A 217 4.96 1.10 -26.97
C GLN A 217 5.93 0.71 -28.10
N ALA A 218 7.21 0.51 -27.78
CA ALA A 218 8.23 0.14 -28.75
C ALA A 218 8.25 -1.37 -29.10
N ASN A 219 7.78 -2.26 -28.21
CA ASN A 219 8.05 -3.70 -28.32
C ASN A 219 6.83 -4.61 -28.24
N ILE A 220 5.68 -4.16 -27.70
CA ILE A 220 4.56 -5.05 -27.34
C ILE A 220 3.90 -5.75 -28.55
N ARG A 221 4.04 -5.15 -29.74
CA ARG A 221 3.59 -5.74 -31.02
C ARG A 221 4.24 -7.09 -31.29
N GLU A 222 5.50 -7.27 -30.92
CA GLU A 222 6.25 -8.53 -31.09
C GLU A 222 5.71 -9.67 -30.20
N PHE A 223 4.90 -9.32 -29.19
CA PHE A 223 4.22 -10.25 -28.28
C PHE A 223 2.72 -10.36 -28.58
N ASN A 224 2.30 -9.98 -29.78
CA ASN A 224 0.89 -9.90 -30.21
C ASN A 224 0.05 -8.88 -29.43
N GLY A 225 0.63 -7.91 -28.74
CA GLY A 225 -0.15 -6.85 -28.09
C GLY A 225 -0.28 -5.61 -28.99
N ASP A 226 -1.41 -4.92 -28.90
CA ASP A 226 -1.69 -3.70 -29.66
C ASP A 226 -1.21 -2.45 -28.89
N PRO A 227 -0.14 -1.76 -29.35
CA PRO A 227 0.35 -0.55 -28.69
C PRO A 227 -0.64 0.62 -28.75
N ASP A 228 -1.65 0.59 -29.64
CA ASP A 228 -2.67 1.62 -29.75
C ASP A 228 -3.90 1.33 -28.84
N MET A 229 -3.84 0.25 -28.04
CA MET A 229 -4.91 -0.18 -27.14
C MET A 229 -4.41 -0.57 -25.74
N VAL A 230 -3.61 0.31 -25.14
CA VAL A 230 -3.07 0.13 -23.79
C VAL A 230 -4.02 0.67 -22.71
N THR A 231 -4.47 -0.23 -21.83
CA THR A 231 -5.28 0.07 -20.64
C THR A 231 -4.42 -0.08 -19.39
N VAL A 232 -4.20 1.00 -18.63
CA VAL A 232 -3.57 0.88 -17.32
C VAL A 232 -4.60 0.45 -16.28
N MET A 233 -4.24 -0.47 -15.41
CA MET A 233 -5.13 -1.03 -14.39
C MET A 233 -4.35 -1.18 -13.09
N GLY A 234 -4.95 -0.80 -11.97
CA GLY A 234 -4.31 -1.01 -10.68
C GLY A 234 -5.27 -0.93 -9.52
N GLU A 235 -4.83 -1.46 -8.38
CA GLU A 235 -5.56 -1.44 -7.12
C GLU A 235 -4.81 -0.61 -6.07
N SER A 236 -5.55 0.09 -5.20
CA SER A 236 -4.98 0.90 -4.11
C SER A 236 -3.98 1.95 -4.64
N ALA A 237 -2.75 1.97 -4.14
CA ALA A 237 -1.66 2.81 -4.67
C ALA A 237 -1.38 2.58 -6.17
N GLY A 238 -1.59 1.36 -6.68
CA GLY A 238 -1.53 1.05 -8.10
C GLY A 238 -2.71 1.65 -8.88
N GLY A 239 -3.90 1.68 -8.28
CA GLY A 239 -5.08 2.37 -8.83
C GLY A 239 -4.89 3.89 -8.88
N SER A 240 -4.31 4.48 -7.82
CA SER A 240 -3.88 5.88 -7.83
C SER A 240 -2.80 6.14 -8.88
N SER A 241 -1.88 5.20 -9.09
CA SER A 241 -0.86 5.33 -10.14
C SER A 241 -1.48 5.27 -11.53
N ALA A 242 -2.40 4.33 -11.77
CA ALA A 242 -3.16 4.24 -13.02
C ALA A 242 -3.97 5.53 -13.28
N SER A 243 -4.59 6.10 -12.25
CA SER A 243 -5.28 7.40 -12.31
C SER A 243 -4.32 8.51 -12.72
N LEU A 244 -3.14 8.60 -12.10
CA LEU A 244 -2.12 9.57 -12.48
C LEU A 244 -1.61 9.38 -13.92
N LEU A 245 -1.31 8.15 -14.33
CA LEU A 245 -0.83 7.84 -15.67
C LEU A 245 -1.89 8.12 -16.75
N ALA A 246 -3.18 8.01 -16.44
CA ALA A 246 -4.26 8.40 -17.34
C ALA A 246 -4.31 9.92 -17.60
N LEU A 247 -3.84 10.71 -16.63
CA LEU A 247 -3.94 12.17 -16.61
C LEU A 247 -2.66 12.88 -17.03
N SER A 248 -1.51 12.33 -16.66
CA SER A 248 -0.22 13.00 -16.84
C SER A 248 0.01 13.38 -18.31
N PRO A 249 0.57 14.57 -18.60
CA PRO A 249 0.88 14.97 -19.97
C PRO A 249 2.00 14.11 -20.59
N VAL A 250 2.92 13.57 -19.77
CA VAL A 250 4.07 12.78 -20.26
C VAL A 250 3.67 11.40 -20.78
N THR A 251 2.50 10.90 -20.39
CA THR A 251 1.93 9.61 -20.84
C THR A 251 0.92 9.77 -21.98
N LYS A 252 0.81 10.97 -22.55
CA LYS A 252 -0.08 11.21 -23.69
C LYS A 252 0.37 10.36 -24.89
N GLY A 253 -0.54 9.52 -25.38
CA GLY A 253 -0.26 8.57 -26.47
C GLY A 253 0.30 7.22 -26.01
N LEU A 254 0.60 7.03 -24.72
CA LEU A 254 1.00 5.74 -24.14
C LEU A 254 -0.17 5.02 -23.46
N VAL A 255 -1.15 5.79 -22.95
CA VAL A 255 -2.32 5.28 -22.22
C VAL A 255 -3.59 5.65 -22.96
N HIS A 256 -4.46 4.66 -23.19
CA HIS A 256 -5.68 4.80 -23.98
C HIS A 256 -6.96 4.61 -23.15
N ARG A 257 -6.89 3.89 -22.02
CA ARG A 257 -7.97 3.68 -21.03
C ARG A 257 -7.39 3.47 -19.65
N ALA A 258 -8.19 3.64 -18.59
CA ALA A 258 -7.78 3.29 -17.24
C ALA A 258 -8.85 2.54 -16.43
N ILE A 259 -8.41 1.59 -15.60
CA ILE A 259 -9.22 0.85 -14.64
C ILE A 259 -8.67 1.15 -13.24
N LEU A 260 -9.49 1.80 -12.42
CA LEU A 260 -9.11 2.42 -11.16
C LEU A 260 -9.83 1.70 -10.01
N MET A 261 -9.18 0.70 -9.41
CA MET A 261 -9.77 -0.13 -8.36
C MET A 261 -9.35 0.40 -7.00
N SER A 262 -10.30 0.88 -6.20
CA SER A 262 -10.06 1.37 -4.83
C SER A 262 -8.86 2.34 -4.73
N GLY A 263 -8.70 3.23 -5.71
CA GLY A 263 -7.54 4.12 -5.79
C GLY A 263 -7.77 5.30 -6.72
N SER A 264 -7.42 6.50 -6.26
CA SER A 264 -7.53 7.78 -6.99
C SER A 264 -6.36 8.67 -6.62
N ILE A 265 -5.80 9.40 -7.59
CA ILE A 265 -4.74 10.39 -7.30
C ILE A 265 -5.24 11.58 -6.46
N THR A 266 -6.56 11.74 -6.35
CA THR A 266 -7.17 12.76 -5.49
C THR A 266 -7.17 12.39 -4.01
N ALA A 267 -6.84 11.14 -3.66
CA ALA A 267 -6.82 10.70 -2.27
C ALA A 267 -5.76 11.44 -1.44
N GLY A 268 -6.04 11.58 -0.14
CA GLY A 268 -5.13 12.23 0.81
C GLY A 268 -3.82 11.46 0.99
N TRP A 269 -3.88 10.13 1.00
CA TRP A 269 -2.72 9.25 1.14
C TRP A 269 -1.93 9.06 -0.17
N ALA A 270 -2.44 9.49 -1.32
CA ALA A 270 -1.79 9.29 -2.62
C ALA A 270 -0.83 10.42 -3.03
N LEU A 271 -1.18 11.66 -2.68
CA LEU A 271 -0.49 12.88 -3.13
C LEU A 271 -0.13 13.77 -1.93
N GLN A 272 1.12 14.20 -1.86
CA GLN A 272 1.53 15.27 -0.95
C GLN A 272 1.05 16.64 -1.49
N ARG A 273 0.14 17.29 -0.75
CA ARG A 273 -0.37 18.64 -1.10
C ARG A 273 0.30 19.78 -0.35
N PHE A 274 0.75 19.54 0.88
CA PHE A 274 1.30 20.59 1.76
C PHE A 274 2.40 20.05 2.67
N GLY A 275 3.25 20.93 3.21
CA GLY A 275 4.30 20.51 4.14
C GLY A 275 5.41 19.71 3.48
N VAL A 276 6.28 19.12 4.31
CA VAL A 276 7.42 18.32 3.85
C VAL A 276 6.97 16.87 3.69
N PRO A 277 7.23 16.21 2.55
CA PRO A 277 6.92 14.79 2.38
C PRO A 277 7.60 13.93 3.44
N ASN A 278 6.93 12.86 3.87
CA ASN A 278 7.47 11.91 4.87
C ASN A 278 8.84 11.36 4.45
N TRP A 279 9.01 11.12 3.14
CA TRP A 279 10.25 10.67 2.51
C TRP A 279 10.97 11.82 1.81
N SER A 280 11.31 12.87 2.55
CA SER A 280 12.21 13.94 2.08
C SER A 280 13.67 13.61 2.35
N VAL A 281 14.59 14.19 1.56
CA VAL A 281 16.04 14.03 1.75
C VAL A 281 16.47 14.38 3.17
N ASP A 282 16.03 15.52 3.69
CA ASP A 282 16.37 15.96 5.06
C ASP A 282 15.83 15.00 6.13
N ASN A 283 14.57 14.55 6.01
CA ASN A 283 14.00 13.64 7.01
C ASN A 283 14.69 12.27 6.97
N LEU A 284 14.89 11.71 5.77
CA LEU A 284 15.59 10.44 5.60
C LEU A 284 17.03 10.53 6.10
N TYR A 285 17.73 11.64 5.80
CA TYR A 285 19.08 11.89 6.30
C TYR A 285 19.15 11.81 7.82
N LYS A 286 18.20 12.42 8.53
CA LYS A 286 18.16 12.41 10.00
C LYS A 286 18.00 11.00 10.58
N TYR A 287 17.19 10.14 9.97
CA TYR A 287 17.11 8.73 10.38
C TYR A 287 18.40 7.96 10.05
N LEU A 288 18.98 8.18 8.87
CA LEU A 288 20.20 7.47 8.44
C LEU A 288 21.45 7.89 9.23
N THR A 289 21.53 9.14 9.68
CA THR A 289 22.65 9.67 10.50
C THR A 289 22.43 9.58 12.00
N CYS A 290 21.27 9.06 12.43
CA CYS A 290 20.89 8.93 13.84
C CYS A 290 20.64 10.25 14.58
N GLU A 291 20.47 11.36 13.87
CA GLU A 291 19.91 12.59 14.44
C GLU A 291 18.47 12.41 14.89
N LYS A 292 17.74 11.51 14.22
CA LYS A 292 16.40 11.06 14.59
C LYS A 292 16.38 9.55 14.81
N LYS A 293 15.80 9.15 15.95
CA LYS A 293 15.60 7.74 16.32
C LYS A 293 14.18 7.30 15.98
N ILE A 294 14.01 6.02 15.68
CA ILE A 294 12.70 5.37 15.53
C ILE A 294 11.95 5.45 16.86
N THR A 295 10.68 5.87 16.81
CA THR A 295 9.90 6.31 17.96
C THR A 295 9.72 5.21 19.03
N SER A 296 9.89 3.96 18.64
CA SER A 296 9.61 2.74 19.41
C SER A 296 10.83 1.83 19.62
N GLU A 297 12.05 2.36 19.39
CA GLU A 297 13.31 1.61 19.42
C GLU A 297 13.40 0.66 20.63
N GLU A 298 12.99 1.11 21.81
CA GLU A 298 13.00 0.32 23.05
C GLU A 298 12.05 -0.89 23.04
N SER A 299 10.84 -0.72 22.49
CA SER A 299 9.84 -1.80 22.44
C SER A 299 10.19 -2.87 21.42
N TRP A 300 10.91 -2.48 20.36
CA TRP A 300 11.26 -3.36 19.26
C TRP A 300 12.59 -4.10 19.50
N ALA A 301 13.56 -3.40 20.09
CA ALA A 301 14.85 -3.99 20.49
C ALA A 301 14.67 -5.19 21.44
N GLN A 302 13.68 -5.14 22.35
CA GLN A 302 13.38 -6.26 23.25
C GLN A 302 12.82 -7.50 22.52
N VAL A 303 12.28 -7.34 21.32
CA VAL A 303 11.55 -8.41 20.62
C VAL A 303 12.41 -9.10 19.56
N GLU A 304 13.26 -8.37 18.84
CA GLU A 304 13.91 -8.90 17.63
C GLU A 304 15.44 -8.83 17.59
N ALA A 305 16.08 -7.96 18.37
CA ALA A 305 17.53 -7.84 18.34
C ALA A 305 18.21 -8.97 19.13
N THR A 306 18.79 -9.95 18.43
CA THR A 306 19.69 -10.97 19.01
C THR A 306 21.17 -10.56 18.91
N GLN A 307 21.46 -9.47 18.21
CA GLN A 307 22.78 -8.92 17.96
C GLN A 307 22.81 -7.43 18.35
N ASP A 308 24.00 -6.94 18.63
CA ASP A 308 24.25 -5.52 18.92
C ASP A 308 24.17 -4.74 17.60
N TYR A 309 23.11 -3.96 17.42
CA TYR A 309 22.93 -3.09 16.27
C TYR A 309 23.20 -1.64 16.67
N GLY A 310 23.67 -0.84 15.71
CA GLY A 310 23.74 0.60 15.88
C GLY A 310 22.35 1.23 15.94
N CYS A 311 22.31 2.57 15.90
CA CYS A 311 21.02 3.26 15.96
C CYS A 311 20.15 2.93 14.72
N ASN A 312 18.83 2.90 14.95
CA ASN A 312 17.83 2.57 13.92
C ASN A 312 18.10 1.22 13.23
N PHE A 313 18.75 0.28 13.95
CA PHE A 313 19.05 -1.08 13.50
C PHE A 313 19.96 -1.16 12.25
N MET A 314 20.70 -0.08 11.97
CA MET A 314 21.79 -0.08 10.99
C MET A 314 23.07 -0.57 11.66
N GLU A 315 23.94 -1.24 10.90
CA GLU A 315 25.26 -1.64 11.42
C GLU A 315 26.09 -0.41 11.84
N HIS A 316 26.05 0.63 11.01
CA HIS A 316 26.66 1.93 11.27
C HIS A 316 25.74 3.06 10.81
N ALA A 317 25.72 4.17 11.55
CA ALA A 317 25.07 5.39 11.08
C ALA A 317 25.76 5.89 9.80
N LEU A 318 24.98 6.46 8.89
CA LEU A 318 25.47 7.05 7.65
C LEU A 318 26.49 8.16 7.97
N GLN A 319 27.69 8.06 7.39
CA GLN A 319 28.74 9.06 7.55
C GLN A 319 28.91 9.86 6.26
N CYS A 320 28.55 11.14 6.32
CA CYS A 320 28.74 12.09 5.24
C CYS A 320 29.80 13.11 5.66
N ASP A 321 30.74 13.38 4.76
CA ASP A 321 31.70 14.45 4.93
C ASP A 321 30.96 15.79 4.87
N SER A 322 31.37 16.77 5.68
CA SER A 322 30.73 18.09 5.92
C SER A 322 29.54 18.41 4.99
N THR A 323 28.33 18.10 5.43
CA THR A 323 27.08 18.32 4.68
C THR A 323 26.66 19.78 4.78
N VAL A 324 26.99 20.57 3.75
CA VAL A 324 26.69 22.01 3.74
C VAL A 324 25.36 22.30 3.01
N THR A 325 25.03 21.51 1.99
CA THR A 325 23.85 21.72 1.14
C THR A 325 22.97 20.48 1.04
N GLU A 326 21.69 20.65 0.67
CA GLU A 326 20.79 19.51 0.37
C GLU A 326 21.36 18.62 -0.74
N LYS A 327 22.09 19.20 -1.70
CA LYS A 327 22.76 18.44 -2.76
C LYS A 327 23.84 17.52 -2.21
N ASP A 328 24.64 17.99 -1.25
CA ASP A 328 25.68 17.18 -0.60
C ASP A 328 25.05 16.03 0.20
N VAL A 329 23.95 16.31 0.90
CA VAL A 329 23.17 15.30 1.63
C VAL A 329 22.59 14.26 0.68
N TYR A 330 21.94 14.71 -0.39
CA TYR A 330 21.35 13.85 -1.42
C TYR A 330 22.40 12.93 -2.06
N GLU A 331 23.53 13.48 -2.51
CA GLU A 331 24.61 12.68 -3.10
C GLU A 331 25.25 11.72 -2.08
N CYS A 332 25.34 12.12 -0.81
CA CYS A 332 25.80 11.22 0.23
C CYS A 332 24.86 10.02 0.44
N ILE A 333 23.55 10.25 0.60
CA ILE A 333 22.56 9.16 0.75
C ILE A 333 22.59 8.27 -0.50
N LYS A 334 22.57 8.88 -1.69
CA LYS A 334 22.62 8.18 -2.97
C LYS A 334 23.78 7.19 -3.06
N LEU A 335 24.99 7.62 -2.69
CA LEU A 335 26.21 6.82 -2.84
C LEU A 335 26.49 5.89 -1.66
N LYS A 336 26.18 6.31 -0.42
CA LYS A 336 26.64 5.62 0.80
C LYS A 336 25.53 4.89 1.57
N ALA A 337 24.26 5.19 1.37
CA ALA A 337 23.19 4.49 2.11
C ALA A 337 23.03 3.05 1.62
N ASP A 338 22.85 2.11 2.56
CA ASP A 338 22.54 0.72 2.26
C ASP A 338 21.09 0.41 2.64
N PHE A 339 20.22 0.30 1.63
CA PHE A 339 18.83 -0.07 1.81
C PHE A 339 18.60 -1.59 1.83
N SER A 340 19.63 -2.41 1.63
CA SER A 340 19.47 -3.87 1.58
C SER A 340 19.29 -4.50 2.95
N ASN A 341 19.71 -3.82 4.03
CA ASN A 341 19.66 -4.34 5.40
C ASN A 341 18.20 -4.64 5.84
N PRO A 342 17.85 -5.91 6.13
CA PRO A 342 16.49 -6.30 6.45
C PRO A 342 15.98 -5.73 7.79
N LEU A 343 16.85 -5.54 8.78
CA LEU A 343 16.46 -5.04 10.09
C LEU A 343 16.21 -3.55 10.09
N MET A 344 17.05 -2.77 9.41
CA MET A 344 16.79 -1.35 9.18
C MET A 344 15.45 -1.16 8.47
N ARG A 345 15.20 -1.92 7.38
CA ARG A 345 13.92 -1.85 6.67
C ARG A 345 12.74 -2.19 7.55
N LYS A 346 12.86 -3.23 8.36
CA LYS A 346 11.80 -3.63 9.29
C LYS A 346 11.55 -2.59 10.38
N ALA A 347 12.60 -1.92 10.84
CA ALA A 347 12.47 -0.82 11.78
C ALA A 347 11.79 0.40 11.13
N PHE A 348 12.09 0.69 9.85
CA PHE A 348 11.39 1.71 9.07
C PHE A 348 9.92 1.32 8.86
N THR A 349 9.62 0.05 8.53
CA THR A 349 8.25 -0.47 8.47
C THR A 349 7.52 -0.22 9.79
N TYR A 350 8.18 -0.44 10.92
CA TYR A 350 7.59 -0.19 12.24
C TYR A 350 7.30 1.30 12.47
N GLU A 351 8.24 2.18 12.13
CA GLU A 351 8.03 3.63 12.20
C GLU A 351 6.83 4.05 11.33
N VAL A 352 6.70 3.51 10.11
CA VAL A 352 5.55 3.79 9.24
C VAL A 352 4.23 3.26 9.81
N THR A 353 4.23 2.05 10.37
CA THR A 353 2.99 1.32 10.74
C THR A 353 2.49 1.66 12.14
N TYR A 354 3.41 1.85 13.09
CA TYR A 354 3.11 1.89 14.53
C TYR A 354 3.62 3.15 15.21
N ALA A 355 4.34 4.04 14.53
CA ALA A 355 4.67 5.31 15.14
C ALA A 355 3.37 5.98 15.58
N SER A 356 3.26 6.10 16.89
CA SER A 356 2.01 6.38 17.57
C SER A 356 1.47 7.73 17.09
N PRO A 357 0.33 7.76 16.37
CA PRO A 357 -0.33 9.02 16.06
C PRO A 357 -0.80 9.76 17.32
N PHE A 358 -0.72 9.11 18.49
CA PHE A 358 -1.10 9.66 19.78
C PHE A 358 -0.05 10.58 20.41
N LYS A 359 1.12 10.78 19.79
CA LYS A 359 2.01 11.88 20.19
C LYS A 359 1.74 13.08 19.28
N PRO A 360 1.25 14.22 19.82
CA PRO A 360 1.32 15.48 19.10
C PRO A 360 2.75 15.67 18.60
N ASN A 361 2.91 16.12 17.37
CA ASN A 361 4.19 16.59 16.84
C ASN A 361 4.61 17.81 17.67
N ASP A 362 5.20 17.59 18.85
CA ASP A 362 5.69 18.64 19.75
C ASP A 362 7.00 19.25 19.23
N ASP A 363 7.62 18.64 18.23
CA ASP A 363 8.64 19.24 17.39
C ASP A 363 8.25 18.98 15.94
N ASN A 364 8.78 19.75 14.98
CA ASN A 364 8.62 19.56 13.52
C ASN A 364 9.18 18.20 13.00
N SER A 365 9.09 17.13 13.78
CA SER A 365 9.64 15.81 13.54
C SER A 365 8.68 14.97 12.69
N PHE A 366 8.59 15.26 11.39
CA PHE A 366 7.86 14.45 10.41
C PHE A 366 8.30 12.98 10.52
N GLN A 367 7.43 12.08 10.97
CA GLN A 367 7.72 10.63 11.01
C GLN A 367 7.79 10.06 9.59
N LEU A 368 8.41 8.90 9.44
CA LEU A 368 8.22 8.13 8.21
C LEU A 368 6.75 7.73 8.11
N GLY A 369 6.21 7.73 6.90
CA GLY A 369 4.80 7.44 6.65
C GLY A 369 4.61 6.75 5.31
N LEU A 370 3.39 6.73 4.80
CA LEU A 370 3.10 6.14 3.49
C LEU A 370 3.93 6.81 2.38
N GLY A 371 4.22 6.07 1.31
CA GLY A 371 4.79 6.67 0.11
C GLY A 371 3.73 7.56 -0.56
N GLN A 372 4.12 8.73 -1.02
CA GLN A 372 3.24 9.69 -1.68
C GLN A 372 3.91 10.23 -2.94
N VAL A 373 3.11 10.50 -3.96
CA VAL A 373 3.55 11.26 -5.13
C VAL A 373 3.61 12.74 -4.77
N ILE A 374 4.51 13.50 -5.39
CA ILE A 374 4.62 14.94 -5.22
C ILE A 374 4.23 15.69 -6.50
N ILE A 375 3.84 16.96 -6.37
CA ILE A 375 3.72 17.88 -7.50
C ILE A 375 5.13 18.28 -7.95
N ASP A 376 5.63 17.69 -9.04
CA ASP A 376 7.00 17.86 -9.53
C ASP A 376 7.14 18.86 -10.68
N GLY A 377 6.04 19.32 -11.26
CA GLY A 377 6.05 20.21 -12.42
C GLY A 377 6.27 19.51 -13.76
N GLU A 378 6.41 18.18 -13.78
CA GLU A 378 6.62 17.38 -14.99
C GLU A 378 5.54 16.31 -15.16
N ILE A 379 5.51 15.30 -14.28
CA ILE A 379 4.45 14.28 -14.25
C ILE A 379 3.15 14.93 -13.79
N ILE A 380 3.24 15.74 -12.73
CA ILE A 380 2.14 16.53 -12.17
C ILE A 380 2.54 18.01 -12.30
N PRO A 381 2.14 18.68 -13.40
CA PRO A 381 2.59 20.04 -13.70
C PRO A 381 2.11 21.09 -12.68
N TYR A 382 0.94 20.87 -12.09
CA TYR A 382 0.26 21.79 -11.16
C TYR A 382 -0.77 21.00 -10.33
N ASN A 383 -1.66 21.67 -9.59
CA ASN A 383 -2.63 21.01 -8.71
C ASN A 383 -3.46 19.94 -9.45
N VAL A 384 -3.62 18.77 -8.81
CA VAL A 384 -4.29 17.61 -9.40
C VAL A 384 -5.76 17.86 -9.78
N ASN A 385 -6.48 18.74 -9.07
CA ASN A 385 -7.87 19.07 -9.44
C ASN A 385 -7.92 19.79 -10.79
N GLU A 386 -6.99 20.72 -11.02
CA GLU A 386 -6.87 21.38 -12.32
C GLU A 386 -6.43 20.37 -13.39
N LEU A 387 -5.55 19.41 -13.02
CA LEU A 387 -5.05 18.40 -13.95
C LEU A 387 -6.20 17.53 -14.47
N LEU A 388 -7.04 17.05 -13.56
CA LEU A 388 -8.29 16.36 -13.85
C LEU A 388 -9.22 17.22 -14.71
N SER A 389 -9.44 18.49 -14.31
CA SER A 389 -10.34 19.37 -15.06
C SER A 389 -9.86 19.70 -16.47
N ASN A 390 -8.56 19.63 -16.76
CA ASN A 390 -8.00 20.02 -18.06
C ASN A 390 -7.57 18.83 -18.93
N LEU A 391 -7.15 17.71 -18.34
CA LEU A 391 -6.46 16.62 -19.04
C LEU A 391 -7.10 15.23 -18.88
N SER A 392 -8.29 15.11 -18.28
CA SER A 392 -9.10 13.88 -18.34
C SER A 392 -9.47 13.56 -19.79
N ARG A 393 -8.69 12.68 -20.43
CA ARG A 393 -8.69 12.46 -21.89
C ARG A 393 -9.03 11.05 -22.34
N VAL A 394 -9.02 10.09 -21.42
CA VAL A 394 -9.29 8.66 -21.70
C VAL A 394 -10.54 8.22 -20.93
N PRO A 395 -11.30 7.23 -21.44
CA PRO A 395 -12.40 6.65 -20.67
C PRO A 395 -11.85 5.89 -19.45
N ILE A 396 -12.64 5.88 -18.38
CA ILE A 396 -12.27 5.20 -17.13
C ILE A 396 -13.36 4.24 -16.64
N LEU A 397 -12.92 3.13 -16.07
CA LEU A 397 -13.73 2.26 -15.21
C LEU A 397 -13.19 2.43 -13.79
N ILE A 398 -14.04 2.83 -12.85
CA ILE A 398 -13.62 3.23 -11.51
C ILE A 398 -14.60 2.70 -10.46
N GLY A 399 -14.11 2.32 -9.29
CA GLY A 399 -14.96 1.83 -8.21
C GLY A 399 -14.23 1.52 -6.91
N VAL A 400 -15.01 1.10 -5.94
CA VAL A 400 -14.59 0.79 -4.56
C VAL A 400 -15.32 -0.45 -4.05
N ALA A 401 -14.80 -1.06 -2.99
CA ALA A 401 -15.53 -2.04 -2.19
C ALA A 401 -16.69 -1.39 -1.40
N ASP A 402 -17.62 -2.18 -0.86
CA ASP A 402 -18.71 -1.66 0.00
C ASP A 402 -18.16 -0.86 1.18
N VAL A 403 -17.21 -1.44 1.92
CA VAL A 403 -16.49 -0.77 3.01
C VAL A 403 -15.05 -1.24 2.95
N GLU A 404 -14.19 -0.45 2.32
CA GLU A 404 -12.74 -0.70 2.14
C GLU A 404 -12.07 -1.22 3.42
N TRP A 405 -12.43 -0.66 4.58
CA TRP A 405 -11.86 -1.03 5.87
C TRP A 405 -12.71 -2.00 6.70
N ALA A 406 -13.64 -2.74 6.10
CA ALA A 406 -14.45 -3.71 6.83
C ALA A 406 -13.62 -4.81 7.53
N HIS A 407 -12.40 -5.06 7.06
CA HIS A 407 -11.45 -5.99 7.67
C HIS A 407 -10.63 -5.38 8.83
N LYS A 408 -10.61 -4.04 9.02
CA LYS A 408 -9.88 -3.40 10.13
C LYS A 408 -10.49 -3.79 11.49
N LYS A 409 -9.68 -4.41 12.35
CA LYS A 409 -10.01 -4.78 13.74
C LYS A 409 -10.05 -3.54 14.67
N ALA A 410 -10.74 -3.63 15.79
CA ALA A 410 -10.83 -2.56 16.80
C ALA A 410 -9.44 -2.08 17.31
N VAL A 411 -8.45 -2.97 17.36
CA VAL A 411 -7.08 -2.64 17.78
C VAL A 411 -6.40 -1.60 16.90
N PHE A 412 -6.75 -1.52 15.61
CA PHE A 412 -6.22 -0.50 14.70
C PHE A 412 -6.71 0.90 15.05
N TYR A 413 -7.87 1.02 15.72
CA TYR A 413 -8.38 2.28 16.28
C TYR A 413 -7.91 2.52 17.73
N GLY A 414 -6.94 1.74 18.21
CA GLY A 414 -6.35 1.85 19.56
C GLY A 414 -7.16 1.19 20.68
N PHE A 415 -8.18 0.39 20.37
CA PHE A 415 -8.93 -0.34 21.38
C PHE A 415 -8.17 -1.59 21.84
N LYS A 416 -7.69 -1.59 23.08
CA LYS A 416 -6.96 -2.73 23.69
C LYS A 416 -7.87 -3.77 24.33
N SER A 417 -9.07 -3.37 24.74
CA SER A 417 -10.06 -4.23 25.39
C SER A 417 -11.47 -3.75 25.06
N TYR A 418 -12.45 -4.66 25.17
CA TYR A 418 -13.85 -4.31 25.08
C TYR A 418 -14.20 -3.29 26.17
N THR A 419 -14.74 -2.14 25.76
CA THR A 419 -15.16 -1.05 26.65
C THR A 419 -16.43 -0.41 26.10
N SER A 420 -17.25 0.18 26.97
CA SER A 420 -18.35 1.04 26.55
C SER A 420 -17.79 2.34 26.00
N ILE A 421 -18.24 2.74 24.81
CA ILE A 421 -17.72 3.95 24.14
C ILE A 421 -18.54 5.15 24.59
N ASN A 422 -17.93 6.04 25.38
CA ASN A 422 -18.53 7.33 25.74
C ASN A 422 -18.23 8.39 24.66
N GLU A 423 -18.87 9.55 24.78
CA GLU A 423 -18.71 10.66 23.83
C GLU A 423 -17.26 11.14 23.69
N GLN A 424 -16.50 11.18 24.78
CA GLN A 424 -15.10 11.62 24.77
C GLN A 424 -14.22 10.67 23.97
N ILE A 425 -14.33 9.36 24.21
CA ILE A 425 -13.58 8.33 23.48
C ILE A 425 -13.97 8.36 22.00
N ALA A 426 -15.27 8.49 21.69
CA ALA A 426 -15.73 8.56 20.32
C ALA A 426 -15.13 9.76 19.57
N LEU A 427 -15.16 10.94 20.21
CA LEU A 427 -14.59 12.16 19.64
C LEU A 427 -13.08 12.05 19.43
N GLU A 428 -12.36 11.49 20.39
CA GLU A 428 -10.92 11.24 20.25
C GLU A 428 -10.63 10.38 19.02
N LYS A 429 -11.33 9.25 18.85
CA LYS A 429 -11.08 8.33 17.72
C LYS A 429 -11.49 8.91 16.38
N ALA A 430 -12.59 9.66 16.32
CA ALA A 430 -12.97 10.35 15.07
C ALA A 430 -12.01 11.50 14.74
N GLN A 431 -11.57 12.27 15.72
CA GLN A 431 -10.60 13.34 15.52
C GLN A 431 -9.27 12.80 15.00
N MET A 432 -8.83 11.65 15.51
CA MET A 432 -7.65 10.96 14.97
C MET A 432 -7.81 10.63 13.48
N ILE A 433 -8.90 9.98 13.08
CA ILE A 433 -9.14 9.63 11.67
C ILE A 433 -9.22 10.89 10.80
N VAL A 434 -9.91 11.94 11.25
CA VAL A 434 -9.98 13.21 10.49
C VAL A 434 -8.60 13.83 10.33
N GLN A 435 -7.77 13.82 11.39
CA GLN A 435 -6.43 14.36 11.34
C GLN A 435 -5.50 13.53 10.44
N GLN A 436 -5.60 12.21 10.46
CA GLN A 436 -4.72 11.31 9.70
C GLN A 436 -5.14 11.17 8.25
N SER A 437 -6.43 10.92 8.01
CA SER A 437 -6.94 10.53 6.71
C SER A 437 -7.52 11.72 5.93
N PHE A 438 -8.15 12.70 6.61
CA PHE A 438 -8.82 13.81 5.94
C PHE A 438 -7.98 15.09 5.84
N MET A 439 -7.12 15.39 6.81
CA MET A 439 -6.23 16.56 6.74
C MET A 439 -5.35 16.57 5.47
N PRO A 440 -4.82 15.44 4.95
CA PRO A 440 -4.03 15.38 3.72
C PRO A 440 -4.75 15.86 2.43
N TYR A 441 -6.06 16.11 2.47
CA TYR A 441 -6.82 16.67 1.34
C TYR A 441 -6.64 18.17 1.15
N PHE A 442 -6.26 18.90 2.19
CA PHE A 442 -6.13 20.35 2.13
C PHE A 442 -4.74 20.76 1.69
N ASP A 443 -4.61 21.88 0.99
CA ASP A 443 -3.31 22.44 0.63
C ASP A 443 -2.62 23.15 1.81
N ASN A 444 -3.26 23.19 2.98
CA ASN A 444 -2.75 23.82 4.20
C ASN A 444 -3.27 23.08 5.43
N THR A 445 -2.52 23.13 6.52
CA THR A 445 -2.97 22.59 7.81
C THR A 445 -4.22 23.31 8.31
N LEU A 446 -5.06 22.56 9.03
CA LEU A 446 -6.24 23.10 9.71
C LEU A 446 -5.95 23.28 11.20
N PRO A 447 -6.47 24.33 11.85
CA PRO A 447 -6.41 24.44 13.30
C PRO A 447 -7.05 23.23 13.99
N ASN A 448 -6.50 22.81 15.14
CA ASN A 448 -7.01 21.65 15.88
C ASN A 448 -8.48 21.81 16.29
N SER A 449 -8.94 23.05 16.54
CA SER A 449 -10.35 23.37 16.79
C SER A 449 -11.24 23.03 15.60
N THR A 450 -10.78 23.29 14.38
CA THR A 450 -11.49 22.97 13.14
C THR A 450 -11.53 21.45 12.92
N LEU A 451 -10.41 20.75 13.15
CA LEU A 451 -10.36 19.28 13.06
C LEU A 451 -11.33 18.63 14.06
N LYS A 452 -11.36 19.12 15.31
CA LYS A 452 -12.31 18.67 16.33
C LYS A 452 -13.78 18.93 15.93
N MET A 453 -14.06 20.08 15.31
CA MET A 453 -15.40 20.37 14.80
C MET A 453 -15.80 19.42 13.66
N ILE A 454 -14.91 19.19 12.69
CA ILE A 454 -15.15 18.23 11.61
C ILE A 454 -15.42 16.83 12.19
N ALA A 455 -14.63 16.40 13.19
CA ALA A 455 -14.82 15.12 13.86
C ALA A 455 -16.18 15.01 14.57
N LEU A 456 -16.64 16.07 15.24
CA LEU A 456 -17.98 16.12 15.85
C LEU A 456 -19.09 15.98 14.81
N VAL A 457 -18.99 16.71 13.70
CA VAL A 457 -19.98 16.65 12.61
C VAL A 457 -19.94 15.28 11.93
N ALA A 458 -18.76 14.69 11.72
CA ALA A 458 -18.59 13.36 11.15
C ALA A 458 -19.19 12.29 12.08
N LEU A 459 -18.94 12.34 13.38
CA LEU A 459 -19.57 11.42 14.34
C LEU A 459 -21.09 11.51 14.29
N HIS A 460 -21.64 12.74 14.26
CA HIS A 460 -23.07 12.92 14.10
C HIS A 460 -23.57 12.30 12.78
N HIS A 461 -22.84 12.50 11.69
CA HIS A 461 -23.19 11.96 10.38
C HIS A 461 -23.21 10.41 10.35
N TYR A 462 -22.23 9.75 10.97
CA TYR A 462 -22.05 8.30 10.90
C TYR A 462 -22.73 7.51 12.03
N LEU A 463 -23.03 8.11 13.19
CA LEU A 463 -23.63 7.41 14.34
C LEU A 463 -25.14 7.63 14.51
N VAL A 464 -25.72 8.74 14.02
CA VAL A 464 -27.04 9.21 14.48
C VAL A 464 -28.24 8.53 13.83
N TRP A 465 -28.01 7.56 12.92
CA TRP A 465 -29.13 6.97 12.21
C TRP A 465 -29.87 5.85 12.94
N ASN A 466 -29.36 5.25 14.03
CA ASN A 466 -30.07 4.09 14.64
C ASN A 466 -29.76 3.69 16.11
N ASP A 467 -28.84 4.34 16.83
CA ASP A 467 -28.49 3.92 18.19
C ASP A 467 -28.92 4.93 19.26
N SER A 468 -29.38 4.41 20.40
CA SER A 468 -29.48 5.17 21.65
C SER A 468 -28.12 5.83 21.93
N GLY A 469 -28.13 7.11 22.33
CA GLY A 469 -26.92 7.87 22.63
C GLY A 469 -25.96 7.15 23.59
N PRO A 470 -24.77 7.72 23.85
CA PRO A 470 -23.71 7.04 24.58
C PRO A 470 -24.19 6.43 25.91
N PRO A 471 -23.71 5.23 26.31
CA PRO A 471 -22.60 4.52 25.70
C PRO A 471 -22.96 3.72 24.43
N TRP A 472 -22.11 3.79 23.41
CA TRP A 472 -22.26 2.97 22.20
C TRP A 472 -21.63 1.58 22.36
N ASP A 473 -22.23 0.60 21.68
CA ASP A 473 -21.63 -0.72 21.49
C ASP A 473 -20.35 -0.62 20.65
N MET A 474 -19.26 -1.25 21.11
CA MET A 474 -17.96 -1.17 20.47
C MET A 474 -17.98 -1.72 19.03
N THR A 475 -18.76 -2.77 18.76
CA THR A 475 -18.81 -3.38 17.42
C THR A 475 -19.45 -2.43 16.42
N LYS A 476 -20.62 -1.88 16.77
CA LYS A 476 -21.30 -0.88 15.93
C LYS A 476 -20.47 0.39 15.76
N PHE A 477 -19.83 0.85 16.83
CA PHE A 477 -18.96 2.02 16.79
C PHE A 477 -17.76 1.80 15.86
N VAL A 478 -17.09 0.65 15.95
CA VAL A 478 -15.98 0.29 15.04
C VAL A 478 -16.48 0.21 13.59
N GLN A 479 -17.66 -0.34 13.32
CA GLN A 479 -18.24 -0.35 11.96
C GLN A 479 -18.50 1.06 11.41
N ALA A 480 -18.92 2.00 12.28
CA ALA A 480 -19.07 3.40 11.90
C ALA A 480 -17.72 4.05 11.57
N LEU A 481 -16.67 3.77 12.37
CA LEU A 481 -15.31 4.23 12.08
C LEU A 481 -14.77 3.64 10.77
N GLN A 482 -14.95 2.34 10.54
CA GLN A 482 -14.55 1.68 9.28
C GLN A 482 -15.18 2.36 8.08
N ARG A 483 -16.50 2.64 8.13
CA ARG A 483 -17.20 3.32 7.03
C ARG A 483 -16.73 4.76 6.86
N MET A 484 -16.56 5.50 7.95
CA MET A 484 -16.08 6.88 7.92
C MET A 484 -14.68 6.97 7.30
N GLU A 485 -13.74 6.14 7.74
CA GLU A 485 -12.38 6.10 7.21
C GLU A 485 -12.35 5.62 5.76
N SER A 486 -13.15 4.61 5.40
CA SER A 486 -13.33 4.16 4.00
C SER A 486 -13.80 5.28 3.08
N ASP A 487 -14.79 6.06 3.53
CA ASP A 487 -15.32 7.16 2.75
C ASP A 487 -14.30 8.29 2.58
N ILE A 488 -13.55 8.62 3.64
CA ILE A 488 -12.48 9.62 3.58
C ILE A 488 -11.36 9.18 2.64
N GLU A 489 -10.90 7.93 2.72
CA GLU A 489 -9.68 7.50 2.04
C GLU A 489 -9.91 7.03 0.60
N PHE A 490 -11.10 6.57 0.25
CA PHE A 490 -11.35 5.95 -1.06
C PHE A 490 -12.61 6.48 -1.74
N THR A 491 -13.77 6.40 -1.08
CA THR A 491 -15.05 6.73 -1.73
C THR A 491 -15.12 8.20 -2.13
N ALA A 492 -14.82 9.14 -1.23
CA ALA A 492 -14.87 10.57 -1.52
C ALA A 492 -13.86 11.01 -2.60
N PRO A 493 -12.59 10.57 -2.59
CA PRO A 493 -11.65 10.76 -3.71
C PRO A 493 -12.19 10.31 -5.05
N MET A 494 -12.70 9.07 -5.08
CA MET A 494 -13.24 8.46 -6.28
C MET A 494 -14.39 9.30 -6.85
N LEU A 495 -15.34 9.72 -6.00
CA LEU A 495 -16.45 10.58 -6.43
C LEU A 495 -15.94 11.93 -6.97
N LYS A 496 -14.94 12.54 -6.32
CA LYS A 496 -14.34 13.79 -6.78
C LYS A 496 -13.69 13.65 -8.16
N GLU A 497 -12.96 12.56 -8.39
CA GLU A 497 -12.36 12.27 -9.68
C GLU A 497 -13.42 12.06 -10.76
N ILE A 498 -14.48 11.29 -10.47
CA ILE A 498 -15.61 11.06 -11.38
C ILE A 498 -16.24 12.39 -11.81
N ASP A 499 -16.53 13.29 -10.88
CA ASP A 499 -17.16 14.58 -11.17
C ASP A 499 -16.31 15.40 -12.15
N LEU A 500 -14.99 15.39 -11.98
CA LEU A 500 -14.06 16.11 -12.86
C LEU A 500 -13.90 15.44 -14.24
N TYR A 501 -14.00 14.11 -14.33
CA TYR A 501 -14.05 13.40 -15.61
C TYR A 501 -15.34 13.66 -16.39
N LEU A 502 -16.48 13.67 -15.70
CA LEU A 502 -17.78 13.94 -16.31
C LEU A 502 -17.85 15.36 -16.87
N ASN A 503 -17.25 16.34 -16.19
CA ASN A 503 -17.13 17.72 -16.69
C ASN A 503 -16.34 17.84 -18.01
N ASN A 504 -15.50 16.84 -18.33
CA ASN A 504 -14.74 16.75 -19.59
C ASN A 504 -15.40 15.86 -20.65
N ASN A 505 -16.68 15.49 -20.49
CA ASN A 505 -17.44 14.62 -21.38
C ASN A 505 -16.75 13.26 -21.65
N GLN A 506 -15.96 12.76 -20.69
CA GLN A 506 -15.36 11.44 -20.77
C GLN A 506 -16.33 10.35 -20.33
N SER A 507 -16.23 9.16 -20.92
CA SER A 507 -17.00 8.00 -20.49
C SER A 507 -16.48 7.46 -19.17
N VAL A 508 -17.35 7.41 -18.16
CA VAL A 508 -17.06 6.88 -16.83
C VAL A 508 -17.99 5.71 -16.54
N TYR A 509 -17.42 4.58 -16.13
CA TYR A 509 -18.17 3.41 -15.65
C TYR A 509 -17.89 3.22 -14.16
N LEU A 510 -18.92 3.47 -13.33
CA LEU A 510 -18.82 3.34 -11.87
C LEU A 510 -19.32 1.99 -11.37
N TYR A 511 -18.53 1.31 -10.53
CA TYR A 511 -18.95 0.11 -9.81
C TYR A 511 -18.85 0.24 -8.29
N SER A 512 -19.62 -0.59 -7.59
CA SER A 512 -19.52 -0.87 -6.16
C SER A 512 -19.36 -2.38 -6.00
N PHE A 513 -18.21 -2.84 -5.52
CA PHE A 513 -17.99 -4.26 -5.25
C PHE A 513 -18.56 -4.61 -3.88
N GLU A 514 -19.69 -5.32 -3.87
CA GLU A 514 -20.46 -5.62 -2.65
C GLU A 514 -20.51 -7.12 -2.35
N HIS A 515 -19.99 -7.97 -3.25
CA HIS A 515 -20.01 -9.41 -3.09
C HIS A 515 -19.15 -9.87 -1.91
N VAL A 516 -19.77 -10.59 -0.98
CA VAL A 516 -19.07 -11.25 0.13
C VAL A 516 -19.10 -12.75 -0.13
N PRO A 517 -17.93 -13.42 -0.20
CA PRO A 517 -17.86 -14.86 -0.37
C PRO A 517 -18.70 -15.57 0.69
N SER A 518 -19.46 -16.59 0.28
CA SER A 518 -20.35 -17.28 1.23
C SER A 518 -19.58 -18.22 2.18
N ASN A 519 -18.39 -18.66 1.76
CA ASN A 519 -17.51 -19.48 2.57
C ASN A 519 -16.78 -18.61 3.60
N ASP A 520 -16.28 -19.26 4.66
CA ASP A 520 -15.56 -18.56 5.72
C ASP A 520 -14.34 -17.80 5.16
N ILE A 521 -14.27 -16.51 5.48
CA ILE A 521 -13.10 -15.67 5.24
C ILE A 521 -12.11 -15.95 6.36
N VAL A 522 -10.93 -16.46 6.01
CA VAL A 522 -9.88 -16.86 6.95
C VAL A 522 -8.69 -15.94 6.78
N GLU A 523 -8.14 -15.49 7.90
CA GLU A 523 -6.89 -14.75 7.95
C GLU A 523 -5.76 -15.67 8.41
N GLU A 524 -4.67 -15.66 7.67
CA GLU A 524 -3.40 -16.29 8.02
C GLU A 524 -2.52 -15.27 8.77
N GLU A 525 -2.12 -15.61 9.99
CA GLU A 525 -1.19 -14.81 10.78
C GLU A 525 0.04 -15.67 11.13
N TRP A 526 1.23 -15.08 11.07
CA TRP A 526 2.48 -15.73 11.50
C TRP A 526 2.86 -15.20 12.87
N VAL A 527 2.62 -15.99 13.91
CA VAL A 527 2.84 -15.58 15.31
C VAL A 527 4.14 -16.18 15.84
N ASN A 528 4.96 -15.36 16.48
CA ASN A 528 6.13 -15.82 17.23
C ASN A 528 5.67 -16.45 18.55
N VAL A 529 5.71 -17.78 18.63
CA VAL A 529 5.46 -18.51 19.87
C VAL A 529 6.79 -18.76 20.56
N ASN A 530 6.94 -18.24 21.79
CA ASN A 530 8.09 -18.54 22.63
C ASN A 530 7.76 -19.72 23.56
N LEU A 531 8.34 -20.88 23.30
CA LEU A 531 8.20 -22.09 24.12
C LEU A 531 9.57 -22.45 24.67
N PHE A 532 9.74 -22.34 25.99
CA PHE A 532 10.99 -22.70 26.69
C PHE A 532 12.25 -21.95 26.17
N GLY A 533 12.09 -20.68 25.77
CA GLY A 533 13.18 -19.87 25.20
C GLY A 533 13.44 -20.10 23.72
N LEU A 534 12.80 -21.11 23.10
CA LEU A 534 12.80 -21.30 21.66
C LEU A 534 11.66 -20.48 21.05
N LYS A 535 12.02 -19.39 20.35
CA LYS A 535 11.09 -18.63 19.50
C LYS A 535 10.86 -19.43 18.21
N ARG A 536 9.62 -19.83 17.95
CA ARG A 536 9.21 -20.45 16.69
C ARG A 536 8.08 -19.63 16.06
N LYS A 537 8.23 -19.23 14.80
CA LYS A 537 7.12 -18.69 14.00
C LYS A 537 6.15 -19.83 13.71
N VAL A 538 4.91 -19.70 14.14
CA VAL A 538 3.82 -20.64 13.89
C VAL A 538 2.75 -19.93 13.06
N ARG A 539 2.33 -20.58 11.98
CA ARG A 539 1.17 -20.15 11.20
C ARG A 539 -0.10 -20.44 11.98
N THR A 540 -0.93 -19.42 12.17
CA THR A 540 -2.24 -19.52 12.80
C THR A 540 -3.30 -19.03 11.83
N GLU A 541 -4.43 -19.71 11.79
CA GLU A 541 -5.56 -19.34 10.93
C GLU A 541 -6.73 -18.91 11.80
N ARG A 542 -7.35 -17.79 11.45
CA ARG A 542 -8.47 -17.22 12.19
C ARG A 542 -9.62 -16.87 11.25
N LYS A 543 -10.81 -17.37 11.56
CA LYS A 543 -12.03 -16.93 10.87
C LYS A 543 -12.34 -15.46 11.22
N LEU A 544 -12.56 -14.65 10.20
CA LEU A 544 -12.92 -13.25 10.34
C LEU A 544 -14.42 -13.06 10.16
N PRO A 545 -15.13 -12.40 11.12
CA PRO A 545 -16.57 -12.13 11.01
C PRO A 545 -16.85 -10.92 10.10
N ILE A 546 -16.27 -10.90 8.90
CA ILE A 546 -16.47 -9.85 7.90
C ILE A 546 -17.80 -10.08 7.19
N LYS A 547 -18.62 -9.03 7.08
CA LYS A 547 -19.97 -9.09 6.49
C LYS A 547 -20.14 -8.16 5.28
N ARG A 548 -19.06 -7.51 4.85
CA ARG A 548 -19.05 -6.52 3.78
C ARG A 548 -17.77 -6.68 2.97
N ALA A 549 -17.86 -6.46 1.67
CA ALA A 549 -16.70 -6.45 0.80
C ALA A 549 -15.71 -5.36 1.25
N PHE A 550 -14.41 -5.63 1.13
CA PHE A 550 -13.32 -4.84 1.69
C PHE A 550 -12.19 -4.62 0.68
N HIS A 551 -11.21 -3.80 1.05
CA HIS A 551 -10.09 -3.39 0.20
C HIS A 551 -9.32 -4.58 -0.38
N GLY A 552 -9.04 -4.53 -1.69
CA GLY A 552 -8.35 -5.60 -2.43
C GLY A 552 -9.13 -6.89 -2.60
N LEU A 553 -10.44 -6.94 -2.26
CA LEU A 553 -11.25 -8.13 -2.50
C LEU A 553 -11.58 -8.30 -3.98
N ASP A 554 -11.85 -7.21 -4.70
CA ASP A 554 -12.22 -7.22 -6.12
C ASP A 554 -11.09 -7.72 -7.04
N HIS A 555 -9.82 -7.45 -6.75
CA HIS A 555 -8.70 -8.06 -7.50
C HIS A 555 -8.53 -9.54 -7.21
N ALA A 556 -8.96 -10.04 -6.04
CA ALA A 556 -8.90 -11.48 -5.74
C ALA A 556 -9.84 -12.27 -6.67
N PHE A 557 -10.93 -11.63 -7.10
CA PHE A 557 -11.85 -12.13 -8.13
C PHE A 557 -11.28 -12.12 -9.55
N ILE A 558 -10.09 -11.56 -9.75
CA ILE A 558 -9.39 -11.54 -11.03
C ILE A 558 -8.22 -12.52 -11.01
N PHE A 559 -7.39 -12.46 -9.98
CA PHE A 559 -6.03 -13.00 -10.02
C PHE A 559 -5.77 -14.24 -9.17
N THR A 560 -6.63 -14.61 -8.22
CA THR A 560 -6.22 -15.62 -7.21
C THR A 560 -7.27 -16.66 -6.84
N GLU A 561 -8.51 -16.54 -7.33
CA GLU A 561 -9.63 -17.40 -6.93
C GLU A 561 -9.79 -17.49 -5.39
N GLY A 562 -9.66 -16.35 -4.71
CA GLY A 562 -10.02 -16.22 -3.29
C GLY A 562 -8.86 -15.99 -2.33
N TYR A 563 -7.79 -15.32 -2.77
CA TYR A 563 -6.68 -14.92 -1.92
C TYR A 563 -6.32 -13.44 -2.09
N SER A 564 -6.20 -12.71 -0.99
CA SER A 564 -5.74 -11.32 -0.98
C SER A 564 -4.85 -11.09 0.25
N SER A 565 -3.55 -10.92 0.01
CA SER A 565 -2.51 -10.71 1.04
C SER A 565 -2.44 -11.81 2.10
N ASN A 566 -3.13 -11.71 3.23
CA ASN A 566 -3.16 -12.74 4.25
C ASN A 566 -4.57 -13.30 4.48
N ILE A 567 -5.54 -12.85 3.68
CA ILE A 567 -6.93 -13.28 3.74
C ILE A 567 -7.19 -14.27 2.61
N PHE A 568 -7.86 -15.37 2.91
CA PHE A 568 -8.26 -16.36 1.92
C PHE A 568 -9.64 -16.96 2.19
N PHE A 569 -10.27 -17.45 1.13
CA PHE A 569 -11.58 -18.09 1.14
C PHE A 569 -11.68 -19.03 -0.07
N SER A 570 -12.52 -20.06 0.01
CA SER A 570 -12.79 -20.93 -1.13
C SER A 570 -13.94 -20.38 -1.98
N TYR A 571 -13.88 -20.58 -3.29
CA TYR A 571 -14.98 -20.22 -4.19
C TYR A 571 -16.11 -21.24 -4.15
N ASN A 572 -17.34 -20.75 -4.21
CA ASN A 572 -18.53 -21.49 -4.60
C ASN A 572 -18.98 -21.08 -6.02
N ASP A 573 -20.09 -21.65 -6.50
CA ASP A 573 -20.63 -21.36 -7.83
C ASP A 573 -20.99 -19.88 -8.05
N ALA A 574 -21.43 -19.16 -7.02
CA ALA A 574 -21.72 -17.73 -7.12
C ALA A 574 -20.42 -16.93 -7.26
N ASP A 575 -19.39 -17.27 -6.49
CA ASP A 575 -18.08 -16.64 -6.56
C ASP A 575 -17.46 -16.78 -7.97
N TYR A 576 -17.54 -17.98 -8.57
CA TYR A 576 -17.09 -18.20 -9.95
C TYR A 576 -17.87 -17.37 -10.98
N LYS A 577 -19.18 -17.18 -10.80
CA LYS A 577 -20.00 -16.34 -11.69
C LYS A 577 -19.66 -14.87 -11.57
N VAL A 578 -19.42 -14.39 -10.34
CA VAL A 578 -18.95 -13.02 -10.09
C VAL A 578 -17.57 -12.81 -10.72
N SER A 579 -16.64 -13.75 -10.54
CA SER A 579 -15.30 -13.70 -11.16
C SER A 579 -15.38 -13.68 -12.69
N ASP A 580 -16.16 -14.56 -13.32
CA ASP A 580 -16.34 -14.59 -14.77
C ASP A 580 -16.94 -13.28 -15.29
N ALA A 581 -17.99 -12.76 -14.63
CA ALA A 581 -18.61 -11.49 -15.01
C ALA A 581 -17.63 -10.33 -14.89
N TRP A 582 -16.92 -10.23 -13.76
CA TRP A 582 -15.96 -9.16 -13.49
C TRP A 582 -14.82 -9.14 -14.50
N CYS A 583 -14.25 -10.31 -14.79
CA CYS A 583 -13.20 -10.44 -15.81
C CYS A 583 -13.71 -10.11 -17.23
N ARG A 584 -14.98 -10.42 -17.55
CA ARG A 584 -15.58 -10.00 -18.83
C ARG A 584 -15.77 -8.49 -18.91
N PHE A 585 -16.24 -7.83 -17.85
CA PHE A 585 -16.37 -6.37 -17.83
C PHE A 585 -15.01 -5.70 -18.07
N ILE A 586 -13.96 -6.12 -17.36
CA ILE A 586 -12.60 -5.61 -17.49
C ILE A 586 -12.05 -5.83 -18.92
N THR A 587 -12.12 -7.06 -19.42
CA THR A 587 -11.55 -7.39 -20.73
C THR A 587 -12.34 -6.77 -21.89
N ASN A 588 -13.67 -6.64 -21.77
CA ASN A 588 -14.49 -5.92 -22.74
C ASN A 588 -14.19 -4.42 -22.74
N PHE A 589 -14.01 -3.83 -21.56
CA PHE A 589 -13.63 -2.42 -21.43
C PHE A 589 -12.26 -2.16 -22.07
N ALA A 590 -11.26 -3.01 -21.82
CA ALA A 590 -9.96 -2.92 -22.48
C ALA A 590 -10.05 -3.02 -24.01
N LYS A 591 -10.93 -3.89 -24.53
CA LYS A 591 -11.16 -4.07 -25.97
C LYS A 591 -11.95 -2.95 -26.65
N THR A 592 -12.94 -2.38 -25.98
CA THR A 592 -13.95 -1.56 -26.67
C THR A 592 -14.18 -0.19 -26.03
N GLY A 593 -13.67 0.04 -24.82
CA GLY A 593 -14.05 1.20 -23.99
C GLY A 593 -15.42 1.06 -23.34
N ASN A 594 -16.13 -0.05 -23.54
CA ASN A 594 -17.42 -0.37 -22.95
C ASN A 594 -17.31 -1.73 -22.24
N PRO A 595 -17.68 -1.88 -20.95
CA PRO A 595 -17.66 -3.16 -20.25
C PRO A 595 -18.74 -4.15 -20.76
N THR A 596 -19.80 -3.65 -21.40
CA THR A 596 -20.90 -4.45 -21.96
C THR A 596 -21.20 -4.08 -23.42
N PRO A 597 -20.28 -4.33 -24.37
CA PRO A 597 -20.60 -4.22 -25.81
C PRO A 597 -21.66 -5.25 -26.22
N GLN A 598 -21.74 -6.35 -25.46
CA GLN A 598 -22.86 -7.28 -25.40
C GLN A 598 -23.21 -7.50 -23.92
N PRO A 599 -24.46 -7.88 -23.59
CA PRO A 599 -24.85 -8.15 -22.22
C PRO A 599 -23.98 -9.25 -21.57
N VAL A 600 -23.53 -9.02 -20.34
CA VAL A 600 -22.77 -10.00 -19.55
C VAL A 600 -23.67 -10.51 -18.43
N HIS A 601 -23.97 -11.82 -18.44
CA HIS A 601 -24.95 -12.43 -17.51
C HIS A 601 -26.30 -11.69 -17.50
N GLY A 602 -26.74 -11.20 -18.67
CA GLY A 602 -27.98 -10.44 -18.84
C GLY A 602 -27.91 -8.96 -18.44
N ILE A 603 -26.76 -8.49 -17.95
CA ILE A 603 -26.56 -7.09 -17.55
C ILE A 603 -26.00 -6.27 -18.71
N VAL A 604 -26.60 -5.09 -18.91
CA VAL A 604 -26.05 -3.99 -19.71
C VAL A 604 -25.66 -2.88 -18.74
N TRP A 605 -24.40 -2.49 -18.72
CA TRP A 605 -23.87 -1.46 -17.84
C TRP A 605 -23.65 -0.18 -18.66
N PRO A 606 -24.55 0.81 -18.56
CA PRO A 606 -24.36 2.08 -19.27
C PRO A 606 -23.26 2.93 -18.61
N PRO A 607 -22.59 3.81 -19.36
CA PRO A 607 -21.74 4.84 -18.77
C PRO A 607 -22.59 5.80 -17.92
N MET A 608 -21.96 6.48 -16.97
CA MET A 608 -22.63 7.52 -16.19
C MET A 608 -23.02 8.69 -17.09
N GLU A 609 -24.30 9.08 -17.03
CA GLU A 609 -24.83 10.22 -17.81
C GLU A 609 -24.70 11.55 -17.05
N SER A 610 -24.65 11.50 -15.72
CA SER A 610 -24.59 12.69 -14.85
C SER A 610 -24.05 12.30 -13.47
N HIS A 611 -23.66 13.32 -12.70
CA HIS A 611 -23.10 13.21 -11.36
C HIS A 611 -23.90 12.20 -10.50
N HIS A 612 -23.23 11.10 -10.16
CA HIS A 612 -23.71 10.01 -9.30
C HIS A 612 -24.98 9.26 -9.76
N ASN A 613 -25.32 9.33 -11.06
CA ASN A 613 -26.44 8.60 -11.64
C ASN A 613 -25.99 7.27 -12.24
N GLY A 614 -26.45 6.16 -11.63
CA GLY A 614 -26.22 4.82 -12.15
C GLY A 614 -24.86 4.24 -11.76
N TYR A 615 -24.83 3.02 -11.23
CA TYR A 615 -23.59 2.24 -11.08
C TYR A 615 -23.88 0.74 -11.13
N LEU A 616 -22.88 -0.06 -11.47
CA LEU A 616 -22.98 -1.51 -11.36
C LEU A 616 -22.70 -1.94 -9.92
N THR A 617 -23.64 -2.61 -9.28
CA THR A 617 -23.34 -3.35 -8.05
C THR A 617 -22.88 -4.76 -8.40
N ILE A 618 -21.64 -5.06 -8.03
CA ILE A 618 -21.05 -6.39 -8.21
C ILE A 618 -21.35 -7.19 -6.95
N ASP A 619 -22.41 -7.97 -7.05
CA ASP A 619 -22.88 -8.96 -6.09
C ASP A 619 -23.66 -10.02 -6.89
N TRP A 620 -23.97 -11.18 -6.33
CA TRP A 620 -24.72 -12.20 -7.03
C TRP A 620 -26.18 -12.29 -6.53
N PRO A 621 -27.20 -12.07 -7.39
CA PRO A 621 -27.10 -11.69 -8.81
C PRO A 621 -26.68 -10.23 -9.03
N LEU A 622 -26.03 -9.97 -10.16
CA LEU A 622 -25.57 -8.64 -10.56
C LEU A 622 -26.76 -7.70 -10.77
N ARG A 623 -26.58 -6.42 -10.47
CA ARG A 623 -27.63 -5.40 -10.65
C ARG A 623 -27.05 -4.05 -11.05
N VAL A 624 -27.70 -3.37 -11.99
CA VAL A 624 -27.44 -1.96 -12.24
C VAL A 624 -28.33 -1.17 -11.29
N THR A 625 -27.70 -0.40 -10.41
CA THR A 625 -28.40 0.44 -9.46
C THR A 625 -28.63 1.81 -10.09
N GLU A 626 -29.90 2.19 -10.27
CA GLU A 626 -30.32 3.44 -10.93
C GLU A 626 -30.01 4.70 -10.10
N SER A 627 -30.18 5.86 -10.73
CA SER A 627 -30.06 7.20 -10.13
C SER A 627 -30.84 7.34 -8.81
N GLY A 628 -30.28 8.07 -7.84
CA GLY A 628 -30.91 8.33 -6.53
C GLY A 628 -30.53 7.34 -5.42
N ALA A 629 -29.66 6.37 -5.71
CA ALA A 629 -29.12 5.46 -4.73
C ALA A 629 -28.38 6.19 -3.59
N ARG A 630 -28.80 5.94 -2.35
CA ARG A 630 -28.23 6.57 -1.15
C ARG A 630 -26.79 6.13 -0.83
N ARG A 631 -26.19 5.22 -1.62
CA ARG A 631 -24.89 4.59 -1.37
C ARG A 631 -23.76 5.62 -1.22
N TRP A 632 -23.79 6.67 -2.03
CA TRP A 632 -22.72 7.66 -2.13
C TRP A 632 -22.94 8.89 -1.24
N ARG A 633 -24.16 9.10 -0.75
CA ARG A 633 -24.55 10.28 0.07
C ARG A 633 -23.67 10.47 1.31
N HIS A 634 -23.23 9.38 1.93
CA HIS A 634 -22.34 9.44 3.08
C HIS A 634 -20.93 9.93 2.72
N ALA A 635 -20.43 9.59 1.53
CA ALA A 635 -19.12 10.04 1.07
C ALA A 635 -19.16 11.45 0.48
N GLU A 636 -20.25 11.83 -0.21
CA GLU A 636 -20.50 13.19 -0.72
C GLU A 636 -20.40 14.26 0.38
N PHE A 637 -20.73 13.90 1.62
CA PHE A 637 -20.53 14.73 2.81
C PHE A 637 -19.12 15.36 2.88
N TRP A 638 -18.08 14.58 2.56
CA TRP A 638 -16.68 15.01 2.62
C TRP A 638 -16.28 15.95 1.50
N ASN A 639 -16.90 15.84 0.31
CA ASN A 639 -16.61 16.71 -0.83
C ASN A 639 -17.47 17.99 -0.83
N ASN A 640 -18.65 17.97 -0.22
CA ASN A 640 -19.62 19.06 -0.30
C ASN A 640 -19.72 19.87 1.01
N LEU A 641 -20.11 19.22 2.11
CA LEU A 641 -20.41 19.91 3.37
C LEU A 641 -19.14 20.35 4.10
N ILE A 642 -18.15 19.47 4.20
CA ILE A 642 -16.94 19.76 4.99
C ILE A 642 -16.12 20.93 4.42
N PRO A 643 -15.85 21.05 3.10
CA PRO A 643 -15.15 22.20 2.55
C PRO A 643 -15.92 23.51 2.79
N THR A 644 -17.26 23.47 2.71
CA THR A 644 -18.13 24.60 3.04
C THR A 644 -17.97 25.00 4.51
N LEU A 645 -18.01 24.03 5.43
CA LEU A 645 -17.80 24.28 6.86
C LEU A 645 -16.44 24.92 7.15
N VAL A 646 -15.36 24.40 6.54
CA VAL A 646 -14.00 24.94 6.69
C VAL A 646 -13.93 26.40 6.20
N SER A 647 -14.57 26.72 5.08
CA SER A 647 -14.61 28.09 4.55
C SER A 647 -15.32 29.08 5.48
N VAL A 648 -16.40 28.64 6.14
CA VAL A 648 -17.15 29.46 7.09
C VAL A 648 -16.35 29.70 8.37
N VAL A 649 -15.66 28.67 8.88
CA VAL A 649 -14.87 28.75 10.11
C VAL A 649 -13.63 29.63 9.94
N ARG A 650 -12.98 29.62 8.78
CA ARG A 650 -11.82 30.49 8.50
C ARG A 650 -12.17 31.97 8.37
N GLY A 651 -13.45 32.30 8.15
CA GLY A 651 -13.92 33.67 7.92
C GLY A 651 -13.35 34.28 6.62
N PRO A 652 -13.92 35.39 6.12
CA PRO A 652 -13.44 36.05 4.89
C PRO A 652 -12.05 36.74 5.01
N ASP A 653 -11.37 36.66 6.16
CA ASP A 653 -10.33 37.62 6.55
C ASP A 653 -8.92 37.01 6.76
N GLU A 654 -8.68 35.74 6.38
CA GLU A 654 -7.35 35.10 6.52
C GLU A 654 -6.35 35.38 5.38
N SER A 655 -6.66 36.29 4.45
CA SER A 655 -5.61 36.96 3.63
C SER A 655 -4.61 37.79 4.48
N LYS A 656 -4.82 37.80 5.80
CA LYS A 656 -4.07 38.56 6.80
C LYS A 656 -3.11 37.74 7.65
N TYR A 657 -2.82 36.48 7.31
CA TYR A 657 -1.48 35.94 7.62
C TYR A 657 -0.47 36.66 6.71
N LYS A 658 -0.26 37.94 7.01
CA LYS A 658 1.00 38.60 6.72
C LYS A 658 2.06 37.64 7.21
N THR A 659 2.89 37.17 6.28
CA THR A 659 4.29 36.94 6.59
C THR A 659 4.70 38.04 7.56
N LEU A 660 4.99 37.66 8.81
CA LEU A 660 5.39 38.61 9.85
C LEU A 660 6.33 39.62 9.19
N ASN A 661 6.00 40.90 9.29
CA ASN A 661 6.91 41.95 8.86
C ASN A 661 8.28 41.67 9.48
N VAL A 662 9.38 41.97 8.78
CA VAL A 662 10.75 41.91 9.32
C VAL A 662 10.83 42.45 10.77
N ASP A 663 10.11 43.52 11.10
CA ASP A 663 10.03 44.06 12.47
C ASP A 663 9.34 43.11 13.46
N GLU A 664 8.23 42.48 13.06
CA GLU A 664 7.50 41.52 13.89
C GLU A 664 8.27 40.20 14.04
N GLN A 665 8.98 39.76 12.99
CA GLN A 665 9.94 38.65 13.08
C GLN A 665 11.08 39.00 14.03
N LEU A 666 11.61 40.22 13.97
CA LEU A 666 12.62 40.71 14.90
C LEU A 666 12.10 40.72 16.34
N GLN A 667 10.86 41.17 16.55
CA GLN A 667 10.22 41.17 17.87
C GLN A 667 9.99 39.75 18.39
N LEU A 668 9.53 38.82 17.56
CA LEU A 668 9.38 37.41 17.93
C LEU A 668 10.73 36.76 18.23
N ALA A 669 11.78 37.06 17.45
CA ALA A 669 13.13 36.61 17.73
C ALA A 669 13.70 37.23 19.02
N ALA A 670 13.36 38.48 19.32
CA ALA A 670 13.73 39.14 20.58
C ALA A 670 12.98 38.52 21.77
N PHE A 671 11.68 38.23 21.63
CA PHE A 671 10.88 37.54 22.66
C PHE A 671 11.41 36.13 22.91
N ARG A 672 11.72 35.35 21.86
CA ARG A 672 12.34 34.02 22.04
C ARG A 672 13.69 34.10 22.73
N ARG A 673 14.54 35.08 22.38
CA ARG A 673 15.83 35.30 23.06
C ARG A 673 15.66 35.70 24.52
N ALA A 674 14.71 36.59 24.83
CA ALA A 674 14.38 36.98 26.20
C ALA A 674 13.83 35.79 27.01
N TRP A 675 13.01 34.95 26.38
CA TRP A 675 12.46 33.74 26.99
C TRP A 675 13.54 32.70 27.28
N TRP A 676 14.46 32.45 26.34
CA TRP A 676 15.65 31.62 26.58
C TRP A 676 16.55 32.19 27.67
N ALA A 677 16.79 33.50 27.69
CA ALA A 677 17.57 34.15 28.75
C ALA A 677 16.92 34.00 30.13
N LEU A 678 15.58 34.08 30.21
CA LEU A 678 14.83 33.83 31.43
C LEU A 678 15.02 32.38 31.91
N TRP A 679 14.93 31.39 31.02
CA TRP A 679 15.15 29.98 31.38
C TRP A 679 16.59 29.66 31.77
N VAL A 680 17.58 30.30 31.13
CA VAL A 680 18.99 30.21 31.53
C VAL A 680 19.21 30.83 32.93
N LEU A 681 18.55 31.96 33.23
CA LEU A 681 18.58 32.57 34.57
C LEU A 681 17.95 31.65 35.62
N VAL A 682 16.77 31.07 35.32
CA VAL A 682 16.09 30.12 36.21
C VAL A 682 16.97 28.88 36.47
N ALA A 683 17.58 28.33 35.43
CA ALA A 683 18.53 27.21 35.56
C ALA A 683 19.77 27.62 36.40
N GLY A 684 20.31 28.82 36.18
CA GLY A 684 21.42 29.36 36.98
C GLY A 684 21.08 29.52 38.46
N ILE A 685 19.89 30.04 38.78
CA ILE A 685 19.41 30.15 40.17
C ILE A 685 19.21 28.75 40.78
N ALA A 686 18.64 27.80 40.03
CA ALA A 686 18.46 26.43 40.50
C ALA A 686 19.81 25.75 40.82
N VAL A 687 20.82 25.90 39.95
CA VAL A 687 22.18 25.39 40.18
C VAL A 687 22.83 26.08 41.38
N PHE A 688 22.69 27.39 41.54
CA PHE A 688 23.20 28.12 42.70
C PHE A 688 22.57 27.65 44.01
N LEU A 689 21.23 27.52 44.04
CA LEU A 689 20.52 26.99 45.21
C LEU A 689 20.94 25.56 45.53
N TRP A 690 21.14 24.72 44.51
CA TRP A 690 21.64 23.35 44.69
C TRP A 690 23.05 23.33 45.28
N ILE A 691 23.97 24.17 44.79
CA ILE A 691 25.33 24.32 45.36
C ILE A 691 25.25 24.79 46.81
N VAL A 692 24.41 25.79 47.14
CA VAL A 692 24.24 26.27 48.52
C VAL A 692 23.73 25.16 49.43
N ILE A 693 22.75 24.36 48.99
CA ILE A 693 22.25 23.20 49.74
C ILE A 693 23.37 22.18 49.96
N VAL A 694 24.14 21.83 48.91
CA VAL A 694 25.26 20.89 49.02
C VAL A 694 26.33 21.41 49.98
N CYS A 695 26.67 22.71 49.95
CA CYS A 695 27.60 23.35 50.88
C CYS A 695 27.08 23.33 52.32
N LEU A 696 25.81 23.60 52.56
CA LEU A 696 25.20 23.56 53.89
C LEU A 696 25.17 22.13 54.45
N VAL A 697 24.86 21.14 53.61
CA VAL A 697 24.87 19.71 53.98
C VAL A 697 26.29 19.25 54.28
N THR A 698 27.28 19.62 53.46
CA THR A 698 28.69 19.28 53.72
C THR A 698 29.24 19.97 54.96
N GLN A 699 28.88 21.23 55.25
CA GLN A 699 29.22 21.88 56.52
C GLN A 699 28.61 21.14 57.72
N LYS A 700 27.34 20.71 57.63
CA LYS A 700 26.71 19.92 58.71
C LYS A 700 27.35 18.54 58.89
N CYS A 701 27.82 17.92 57.81
CA CYS A 701 28.54 16.64 57.87
C CYS A 701 29.99 16.79 58.38
N LEU A 702 30.62 17.96 58.19
CA LEU A 702 31.96 18.28 58.72
C LEU A 702 31.93 18.80 60.15
N ASP A 703 30.77 19.25 60.63
CA ASP A 703 30.61 19.66 62.02
C ASP A 703 30.84 18.44 62.94
N PHE A 704 31.96 18.50 63.66
CA PHE A 704 32.50 17.41 64.48
C PHE A 704 31.54 16.96 65.59
N ARG A 705 30.49 17.73 65.86
CA ARG A 705 29.43 17.41 66.83
C ARG A 705 28.36 16.45 66.31
N SER A 706 28.35 16.07 65.04
CA SER A 706 27.29 15.20 64.48
C SER A 706 27.61 13.68 64.46
N ARG A 707 28.79 13.24 64.94
CA ARG A 707 29.15 11.82 64.98
C ARG A 707 28.49 11.07 66.14
N HIS A 708 27.24 10.64 65.95
CA HIS A 708 26.58 9.66 66.83
C HIS A 708 26.76 8.23 66.32
N TYR A 709 27.96 7.65 66.46
CA TYR A 709 28.16 6.19 66.53
C TYR A 709 29.38 5.88 67.39
N LYS A 710 29.17 5.85 68.72
CA LYS A 710 30.00 5.11 69.66
C LYS A 710 29.04 4.40 70.61
N ASN A 711 28.66 3.19 70.24
CA ASN A 711 28.22 2.09 71.10
C ASN A 711 28.21 0.83 70.23
N ILE A 712 29.40 0.45 69.77
CA ILE A 712 29.70 -0.94 69.40
C ILE A 712 30.55 -1.45 70.55
N ILE A 713 30.01 -2.36 71.34
CA ILE A 713 30.78 -3.25 72.20
C ILE A 713 30.75 -4.58 71.46
N VAL A 714 31.87 -4.92 70.83
CA VAL A 714 32.21 -6.31 70.48
C VAL A 714 33.19 -6.74 71.56
N ALA A 715 32.84 -7.81 72.28
CA ALA A 715 33.75 -8.46 73.22
C ALA A 715 34.62 -9.46 72.44
N ASP A 716 35.93 -9.43 72.69
CA ASP A 716 36.90 -10.43 72.23
C ASP A 716 36.55 -11.83 72.79
N VAL A 717 36.17 -12.77 71.92
CA VAL A 717 36.84 -14.07 71.63
C VAL A 717 36.45 -14.49 70.21
#